data_AF-A0A7Y5U7W4-F1
#
_entry.id   AF-A0A7Y5U7W4-F1
#
_cell.length_a   1.000
_cell.length_b   1.000
_cell.length_c   1.000
_cell.angle_alpha   90.00
_cell.angle_beta   90.00
_cell.angle_gamma   90.00
#
_symmetry.space_group_name_H-M   'P 1'
#
loop_
_entity.id
_entity.type
_entity.pdbx_description
1 polymer ?
#
loop_
_entity_poly.entity_id
_entity_poly.type
_entity_poly.pdbx_seq_one_letter_code
_entity_poly.pdbx_strand_id
1 'polypeptide(L)'
;MRSRPSEWLFWPIWAALATWRRRGTYLRVDPRAAAIFRITLGTFLCFDTLRHFAEADFLYSNEGVLSNDYHLYRPASGNLFSFFHAFSTWREVSVLFALGLICHLCLVVGYRTRLFSILSFLFVTSRDSRMVLVENGGYVVENLACMWACFLPLGQRFSIDAWRASWRAKKETTLADLAPAARPVAPKTAVRTLVGLAVVVNLAFIYLFNVVNKTGYIWREGNTVHYVLHIDRMVTGIGVFVREHFPLALLKVADFTVLAVEATICACIISPHARKFTRPLAMILMIGLHTTLGLFMRLGPFSWALISWSPILLLPIHFERMDRFYRARSGGCELGIDTSDPFALTVARVVARLDHGGRVAIVEAPEGSVLAVKPVGANDAAWITAPRAMIRPLADALPFGRWFHRALRVVTLGQFDRGVSFVFERRTGIASLFGLTTTPVPDAAAPSPFDGRVAKAKTYFREALIGYLVLCATLQTWMENKIILKSIPPPLKEGQELRADERWWYDLAKRTLGGRTIPLKPERSPEFLQWTVTYPRTFQGWGMFAPNPIREDGVLAVDALTIDGRHVDPLTGRAPDLNLLDSRGEGLSQLRQDYGNRIRLDRNEPYRDQFRDYLLRYPSRTKNPKDELIAIDVYWVRDECPAPGQTKPQNNEAVPIISWRKAGYKPEAGGPALPPKLTTRSAEKPESKKKR
;
A
#
# COMPACT_ATOMS: atom_id res chain seq x y z
N MET A 1 -6.45 -30.83 40.24
CA MET A 1 -6.17 -29.41 39.89
C MET A 1 -6.68 -29.16 38.48
N ARG A 2 -7.74 -28.35 38.31
CA ARG A 2 -8.37 -28.02 37.02
C ARG A 2 -7.64 -26.83 36.40
N SER A 3 -6.84 -27.05 35.36
CA SER A 3 -6.25 -25.97 34.56
C SER A 3 -7.28 -25.47 33.54
N ARG A 4 -7.61 -24.18 33.63
CA ARG A 4 -8.49 -23.49 32.66
C ARG A 4 -7.70 -23.25 31.36
N PRO A 5 -8.13 -23.77 30.19
CA PRO A 5 -7.39 -23.59 28.94
C PRO A 5 -7.47 -22.18 28.32
N SER A 6 -8.27 -21.27 28.87
CA SER A 6 -8.55 -19.95 28.26
C SER A 6 -7.71 -18.80 28.77
N GLU A 7 -6.94 -18.96 29.86
CA GLU A 7 -6.20 -17.85 30.48
C GLU A 7 -4.84 -17.57 29.80
N TRP A 8 -4.26 -18.56 29.09
CA TRP A 8 -2.95 -18.44 28.42
C TRP A 8 -2.97 -17.59 27.14
N LEU A 9 -4.12 -17.51 26.44
CA LEU A 9 -4.23 -16.76 25.19
C LEU A 9 -4.31 -15.24 25.40
N PHE A 10 -4.72 -14.77 26.58
CA PHE A 10 -4.96 -13.35 26.85
C PHE A 10 -4.09 -12.74 27.95
N TRP A 11 -3.45 -13.55 28.81
CA TRP A 11 -2.49 -13.08 29.82
C TRP A 11 -1.37 -12.16 29.28
N PRO A 12 -0.70 -12.45 28.15
CA PRO A 12 0.32 -11.55 27.61
C PRO A 12 -0.26 -10.22 27.12
N ILE A 13 -1.54 -10.17 26.73
CA ILE A 13 -2.21 -8.95 26.26
C ILE A 13 -2.53 -8.03 27.45
N TRP A 14 -3.02 -8.56 28.57
CA TRP A 14 -3.31 -7.77 29.78
C TRP A 14 -2.03 -7.29 30.49
N ALA A 15 -0.99 -8.12 30.56
CA ALA A 15 0.33 -7.73 31.05
C ALA A 15 1.01 -6.71 30.14
N ALA A 16 0.81 -6.81 28.81
CA ALA A 16 1.23 -5.80 27.86
C ALA A 16 0.49 -4.47 28.10
N LEU A 17 -0.84 -4.44 28.19
CA LEU A 17 -1.61 -3.21 28.46
C LEU A 17 -1.21 -2.52 29.77
N ALA A 18 -0.92 -3.28 30.84
CA ALA A 18 -0.45 -2.76 32.13
C ALA A 18 0.99 -2.20 32.07
N THR A 19 1.84 -2.70 31.17
CA THR A 19 3.19 -2.15 30.89
C THR A 19 3.17 -1.04 29.85
N TRP A 20 2.19 -1.00 28.95
CA TRP A 20 1.96 0.04 27.95
C TRP A 20 1.75 1.41 28.61
N ARG A 21 0.96 1.44 29.69
CA ARG A 21 0.66 2.64 30.47
C ARG A 21 1.87 3.21 31.22
N ARG A 22 2.81 2.38 31.68
CA ARG A 22 3.91 2.80 32.58
C ARG A 22 5.10 3.49 31.91
N ARG A 23 5.30 3.37 30.58
CA ARG A 23 6.51 3.91 29.91
C ARG A 23 6.25 4.78 28.67
N GLY A 24 5.00 4.90 28.22
CA GLY A 24 4.65 5.72 27.04
C GLY A 24 5.40 5.32 25.76
N THR A 25 5.84 4.06 25.69
CA THR A 25 6.86 3.64 24.72
C THR A 25 6.32 3.40 23.31
N TYR A 26 5.01 3.26 23.18
CA TYR A 26 4.30 3.16 21.90
C TYR A 26 3.78 4.51 21.42
N LEU A 27 3.73 5.51 22.29
CA LEU A 27 3.38 6.89 21.94
C LEU A 27 4.54 7.63 21.27
N ARG A 28 5.70 6.99 21.08
CA ARG A 28 6.91 7.61 20.57
C ARG A 28 7.15 7.21 19.11
N VAL A 29 7.22 8.20 18.23
CA VAL A 29 7.57 8.01 16.81
C VAL A 29 8.96 8.59 16.57
N ASP A 30 9.90 7.76 16.08
CA ASP A 30 11.20 8.25 15.63
C ASP A 30 11.06 8.96 14.27
N PRO A 31 11.48 10.23 14.15
CA PRO A 31 11.37 10.98 12.88
C PRO A 31 12.07 10.31 11.68
N ARG A 32 13.13 9.53 11.89
CA ARG A 32 13.83 8.81 10.82
C ARG A 32 13.01 7.61 10.34
N ALA A 33 12.38 6.87 11.25
CA ALA A 33 11.45 5.79 10.89
C ALA A 33 10.24 6.36 10.13
N ALA A 34 9.69 7.47 10.61
CA ALA A 34 8.61 8.20 9.93
C ALA A 34 9.03 8.68 8.53
N ALA A 35 10.27 9.14 8.36
CA ALA A 35 10.79 9.57 7.07
C ALA A 35 11.00 8.40 6.09
N ILE A 36 11.49 7.25 6.54
CA ILE A 36 11.59 6.06 5.69
C ILE A 36 10.18 5.60 5.29
N PHE A 37 9.24 5.54 6.24
CA PHE A 37 7.83 5.26 5.96
C PHE A 37 7.24 6.22 4.93
N ARG A 38 7.51 7.53 5.01
CA ARG A 38 7.09 8.51 4.01
C ARG A 38 7.61 8.18 2.61
N ILE A 39 8.90 7.84 2.50
CA ILE A 39 9.54 7.51 1.22
C ILE A 39 8.95 6.23 0.66
N THR A 40 8.82 5.17 1.45
CA THR A 40 8.27 3.89 1.01
C THR A 40 6.79 3.99 0.66
N LEU A 41 5.98 4.67 1.48
CA LEU A 41 4.57 4.93 1.20
C LEU A 41 4.42 5.75 -0.07
N GLY A 42 5.07 6.91 -0.17
CA GLY A 42 4.95 7.77 -1.36
C GLY A 42 5.41 7.07 -2.65
N THR A 43 6.45 6.23 -2.57
CA THR A 43 6.93 5.45 -3.73
C THR A 43 5.89 4.40 -4.13
N PHE A 44 5.34 3.68 -3.15
CA PHE A 44 4.24 2.74 -3.38
C PHE A 44 3.03 3.43 -4.03
N LEU A 45 2.62 4.60 -3.52
CA LEU A 45 1.51 5.38 -4.10
C LEU A 45 1.80 5.84 -5.54
N CYS A 46 3.05 6.19 -5.87
CA CYS A 46 3.43 6.52 -7.25
C CYS A 46 3.23 5.32 -8.18
N PHE A 47 3.75 4.14 -7.81
CA PHE A 47 3.59 2.92 -8.61
C PHE A 47 2.12 2.52 -8.74
N ASP A 48 1.37 2.58 -7.65
CA ASP A 48 -0.03 2.22 -7.67
C ASP A 48 -0.86 3.22 -8.50
N THR A 49 -0.55 4.51 -8.45
CA THR A 49 -1.14 5.54 -9.34
C THR A 49 -0.86 5.25 -10.80
N LEU A 50 0.38 4.90 -11.17
CA LEU A 50 0.74 4.53 -12.53
C LEU A 50 0.00 3.26 -13.01
N ARG A 51 -0.17 2.28 -12.12
CA ARG A 51 -0.91 1.05 -12.39
C ARG A 51 -2.39 1.32 -12.68
N HIS A 52 -3.01 2.23 -11.93
CA HIS A 52 -4.40 2.63 -12.18
C HIS A 52 -4.52 3.51 -13.43
N PHE A 53 -3.55 4.39 -13.66
CA PHE A 53 -3.52 5.22 -14.86
C PHE A 53 -3.49 4.36 -16.14
N ALA A 54 -2.77 3.24 -16.12
CA ALA A 54 -2.73 2.28 -17.24
C ALA A 54 -4.11 1.67 -17.60
N GLU A 55 -5.10 1.76 -16.71
CA GLU A 55 -6.47 1.26 -16.91
C GLU A 55 -7.51 2.38 -16.74
N ALA A 56 -7.09 3.65 -16.80
CA ALA A 56 -7.97 4.76 -16.46
C ALA A 56 -8.98 5.14 -17.54
N ASP A 57 -8.75 4.74 -18.79
CA ASP A 57 -9.76 4.78 -19.84
C ASP A 57 -10.90 3.81 -19.51
N PHE A 58 -10.56 2.58 -19.10
CA PHE A 58 -11.49 1.52 -18.74
C PHE A 58 -12.27 1.82 -17.46
N LEU A 59 -11.61 2.33 -16.41
CA LEU A 59 -12.22 2.41 -15.06
C LEU A 59 -12.65 3.80 -14.60
N TYR A 60 -11.97 4.86 -15.06
CA TYR A 60 -12.07 6.18 -14.41
C TYR A 60 -12.68 7.26 -15.30
N SER A 61 -13.05 6.95 -16.53
CA SER A 61 -13.62 7.87 -17.51
C SER A 61 -15.05 7.50 -17.94
N ASN A 62 -15.79 8.43 -18.54
CA ASN A 62 -17.11 8.17 -19.14
C ASN A 62 -17.02 7.29 -20.41
N GLU A 63 -15.85 7.21 -21.01
CA GLU A 63 -15.54 6.25 -22.06
C GLU A 63 -15.44 4.81 -21.55
N GLY A 64 -15.27 4.63 -20.24
CA GLY A 64 -15.10 3.35 -19.57
C GLY A 64 -16.40 2.62 -19.20
N VAL A 65 -16.28 1.70 -18.25
CA VAL A 65 -17.37 0.79 -17.79
C VAL A 65 -18.32 1.40 -16.77
N LEU A 66 -18.04 2.61 -16.32
CA LEU A 66 -18.86 3.31 -15.33
C LEU A 66 -18.75 4.80 -15.57
N SER A 67 -19.79 5.39 -16.16
CA SER A 67 -19.91 6.83 -16.34
C SER A 67 -20.18 7.57 -15.02
N ASN A 68 -19.82 8.85 -14.99
CA ASN A 68 -20.00 9.71 -13.81
C ASN A 68 -21.48 9.91 -13.48
N ASP A 69 -22.33 10.16 -14.48
CA ASP A 69 -23.77 10.35 -14.28
C ASP A 69 -24.39 9.08 -13.67
N TYR A 70 -24.09 7.91 -14.23
CA TYR A 70 -24.62 6.66 -13.71
C TYR A 70 -24.21 6.42 -12.25
N HIS A 71 -22.94 6.62 -11.92
CA HIS A 71 -22.46 6.41 -10.55
C HIS A 71 -23.01 7.44 -9.55
N LEU A 72 -23.28 8.68 -9.97
CA LEU A 72 -23.90 9.70 -9.12
C LEU A 72 -25.37 9.37 -8.81
N TYR A 73 -26.14 8.87 -9.78
CA TYR A 73 -27.54 8.46 -9.57
C TYR A 73 -27.68 7.07 -8.93
N ARG A 74 -26.67 6.21 -9.09
CA ARG A 74 -26.59 4.86 -8.53
C ARG A 74 -25.20 4.60 -7.95
N PRO A 75 -24.91 5.10 -6.73
CA PRO A 75 -23.60 4.91 -6.11
C PRO A 75 -23.37 3.46 -5.68
N ALA A 76 -22.14 2.97 -5.87
CA ALA A 76 -21.75 1.58 -5.54
C ALA A 76 -21.71 1.27 -4.04
N SER A 77 -21.71 2.31 -3.19
CA SER A 77 -21.87 2.19 -1.74
C SER A 77 -22.47 3.47 -1.17
N GLY A 78 -23.08 3.38 0.01
CA GLY A 78 -23.54 4.57 0.75
C GLY A 78 -22.37 5.40 1.29
N ASN A 79 -22.60 6.70 1.55
CA ASN A 79 -21.60 7.62 2.12
C ASN A 79 -20.28 7.65 1.34
N LEU A 80 -20.39 7.91 0.04
CA LEU A 80 -19.29 7.91 -0.92
C LEU A 80 -18.92 9.35 -1.28
N PHE A 81 -17.61 9.64 -1.34
CA PHE A 81 -17.10 10.91 -1.84
C PHE A 81 -15.99 10.66 -2.86
N SER A 82 -16.08 11.30 -4.02
CA SER A 82 -14.99 11.29 -4.99
C SER A 82 -15.04 12.54 -5.89
N PHE A 83 -13.94 13.28 -5.94
CA PHE A 83 -13.76 14.37 -6.89
C PHE A 83 -13.48 13.91 -8.32
N PHE A 84 -13.27 12.60 -8.56
CA PHE A 84 -13.13 12.08 -9.94
C PHE A 84 -14.42 12.31 -10.76
N HIS A 85 -15.58 12.46 -10.11
CA HIS A 85 -16.83 12.79 -10.81
C HIS A 85 -16.80 14.14 -11.53
N ALA A 86 -15.86 15.03 -11.20
CA ALA A 86 -15.68 16.32 -11.88
C ALA A 86 -14.93 16.21 -13.22
N PHE A 87 -14.42 15.03 -13.58
CA PHE A 87 -13.62 14.78 -14.78
C PHE A 87 -14.29 13.66 -15.57
N SER A 88 -14.68 13.93 -16.82
CA SER A 88 -15.51 13.04 -17.62
C SER A 88 -14.71 12.28 -18.66
N THR A 89 -13.79 12.96 -19.35
CA THR A 89 -13.05 12.34 -20.45
C THR A 89 -11.76 11.69 -19.98
N TRP A 90 -11.28 10.70 -20.73
CA TRP A 90 -9.94 10.10 -20.52
C TRP A 90 -8.83 11.16 -20.38
N ARG A 91 -8.88 12.25 -21.16
CA ARG A 91 -7.86 13.32 -21.15
C ARG A 91 -7.88 14.11 -19.84
N GLU A 92 -9.07 14.47 -19.38
CA GLU A 92 -9.27 15.16 -18.09
C GLU A 92 -8.81 14.29 -16.92
N VAL A 93 -9.20 13.01 -16.94
CA VAL A 93 -8.77 12.01 -15.96
C VAL A 93 -7.25 11.82 -15.99
N SER A 94 -6.62 11.85 -17.17
CA SER A 94 -5.16 11.76 -17.31
C SER A 94 -4.44 12.91 -16.60
N VAL A 95 -4.95 14.14 -16.72
CA VAL A 95 -4.41 15.29 -15.98
C VAL A 95 -4.56 15.08 -14.48
N LEU A 96 -5.71 14.55 -14.03
CA LEU A 96 -5.94 14.26 -12.62
C LEU A 96 -4.95 13.22 -12.08
N PHE A 97 -4.68 12.14 -12.81
CA PHE A 97 -3.66 11.14 -12.45
C PHE A 97 -2.26 11.74 -12.41
N ALA A 98 -1.91 12.64 -13.34
CA ALA A 98 -0.64 13.35 -13.32
C ALA A 98 -0.51 14.25 -12.07
N LEU A 99 -1.57 14.94 -11.67
CA LEU A 99 -1.61 15.73 -10.43
C LEU A 99 -1.46 14.83 -9.18
N GLY A 100 -2.13 13.67 -9.15
CA GLY A 100 -1.96 12.66 -8.11
C GLY A 100 -0.51 12.18 -8.00
N LEU A 101 0.10 11.85 -9.14
CA LEU A 101 1.51 11.44 -9.20
C LEU A 101 2.45 12.54 -8.68
N ILE A 102 2.22 13.80 -9.07
CA ILE A 102 2.99 14.95 -8.55
C ILE A 102 2.82 15.04 -7.03
N CYS A 103 1.60 14.87 -6.51
CA CYS A 103 1.36 14.90 -5.07
C CYS A 103 2.16 13.82 -4.33
N HIS A 104 2.17 12.60 -4.86
CA HIS A 104 2.92 11.48 -4.28
C HIS A 104 4.43 11.70 -4.39
N LEU A 105 4.94 12.24 -5.50
CA LEU A 105 6.36 12.60 -5.65
C LEU A 105 6.78 13.69 -4.65
N CYS A 106 5.96 14.73 -4.46
CA CYS A 106 6.18 15.74 -3.43
C CYS A 106 6.19 15.13 -2.02
N LEU A 107 5.32 14.14 -1.76
CA LEU A 107 5.36 13.35 -0.52
C LEU A 107 6.67 12.55 -0.41
N VAL A 108 7.17 11.91 -1.48
CA VAL A 108 8.43 11.13 -1.50
C VAL A 108 9.67 11.98 -1.24
N VAL A 109 9.70 13.24 -1.68
CA VAL A 109 10.81 14.16 -1.36
C VAL A 109 10.59 14.93 -0.06
N GLY A 110 9.37 14.91 0.47
CA GLY A 110 9.01 15.58 1.72
C GLY A 110 9.00 17.10 1.56
N TYR A 111 8.46 17.57 0.44
CA TYR A 111 8.20 18.98 0.20
C TYR A 111 6.79 19.30 0.66
N ARG A 112 6.60 20.31 1.53
CA ARG A 112 5.31 20.66 2.14
C ARG A 112 4.57 19.40 2.62
N THR A 113 5.28 18.54 3.34
CA THR A 113 4.94 17.16 3.63
C THR A 113 3.52 17.01 4.17
N ARG A 114 3.10 17.87 5.10
CA ARG A 114 1.74 17.82 5.68
C ARG A 114 0.64 18.02 4.63
N LEU A 115 0.84 18.96 3.70
CA LEU A 115 -0.10 19.24 2.62
C LEU A 115 -0.17 18.04 1.68
N PHE A 116 0.99 17.54 1.21
CA PHE A 116 1.01 16.44 0.26
C PHE A 116 0.65 15.08 0.86
N SER A 117 0.77 14.88 2.17
CA SER A 117 0.14 13.76 2.86
C SER A 117 -1.39 13.83 2.76
N ILE A 118 -1.98 15.01 2.97
CA ILE A 118 -3.44 15.21 2.89
C ILE A 118 -3.92 15.07 1.45
N LEU A 119 -3.24 15.72 0.49
CA LEU A 119 -3.61 15.63 -0.92
C LEU A 119 -3.47 14.19 -1.45
N SER A 120 -2.41 13.47 -1.05
CA SER A 120 -2.26 12.05 -1.41
C SER A 120 -3.37 11.21 -0.83
N PHE A 121 -3.73 11.42 0.44
CA PHE A 121 -4.85 10.73 1.07
C PHE A 121 -6.18 11.01 0.35
N LEU A 122 -6.50 12.28 0.08
CA LEU A 122 -7.71 12.65 -0.65
C LEU A 122 -7.74 12.03 -2.05
N PHE A 123 -6.60 12.00 -2.76
CA PHE A 123 -6.51 11.38 -4.07
C PHE A 123 -6.78 9.87 -4.03
N VAL A 124 -6.10 9.15 -3.14
CA VAL A 124 -6.30 7.70 -2.94
C VAL A 124 -7.75 7.40 -2.59
N THR A 125 -8.29 8.05 -1.56
CA THR A 125 -9.68 7.84 -1.12
C THR A 125 -10.68 8.16 -2.22
N SER A 126 -10.45 9.23 -2.97
CA SER A 126 -11.31 9.62 -4.08
C SER A 126 -11.24 8.63 -5.24
N ARG A 127 -10.05 8.14 -5.59
CA ARG A 127 -9.84 7.13 -6.62
C ARG A 127 -10.55 5.83 -6.24
N ASP A 128 -10.33 5.34 -5.03
CA ASP A 128 -10.90 4.07 -4.57
C ASP A 128 -12.43 4.17 -4.46
N SER A 129 -12.94 5.32 -4.02
CA SER A 129 -14.39 5.61 -4.02
C SER A 129 -14.97 5.75 -5.44
N ARG A 130 -14.18 6.13 -6.46
CA ARG A 130 -14.68 6.22 -7.85
C ARG A 130 -14.94 4.84 -8.47
N MET A 131 -14.25 3.80 -8.01
CA MET A 131 -14.36 2.45 -8.54
C MET A 131 -14.32 1.41 -7.42
N VAL A 132 -15.38 1.34 -6.61
CA VAL A 132 -15.52 0.34 -5.53
C VAL A 132 -15.50 -1.10 -6.09
N LEU A 133 -15.86 -1.29 -7.36
CA LEU A 133 -15.83 -2.61 -8.02
C LEU A 133 -14.42 -3.20 -8.16
N VAL A 134 -13.35 -2.41 -7.96
CA VAL A 134 -11.97 -2.93 -7.94
C VAL A 134 -11.37 -3.00 -6.52
N GLU A 135 -12.10 -2.58 -5.49
CA GLU A 135 -11.60 -2.43 -4.11
C GLU A 135 -11.50 -3.77 -3.36
N ASN A 136 -10.29 -4.17 -3.00
CA ASN A 136 -9.97 -5.27 -2.07
C ASN A 136 -9.29 -4.76 -0.78
N GLY A 137 -8.95 -5.70 0.12
CA GLY A 137 -8.33 -5.37 1.41
C GLY A 137 -7.02 -4.58 1.33
N GLY A 138 -6.31 -4.63 0.21
CA GLY A 138 -5.10 -3.82 0.00
C GLY A 138 -5.36 -2.32 -0.05
N TYR A 139 -6.45 -1.91 -0.70
CA TYR A 139 -6.84 -0.50 -0.78
C TYR A 139 -7.29 0.04 0.58
N VAL A 140 -7.91 -0.82 1.40
CA VAL A 140 -8.22 -0.46 2.79
C VAL A 140 -6.94 -0.16 3.57
N VAL A 141 -5.91 -1.00 3.45
CA VAL A 141 -4.60 -0.76 4.09
C VAL A 141 -3.95 0.51 3.56
N GLU A 142 -4.02 0.77 2.25
CA GLU A 142 -3.52 1.98 1.61
C GLU A 142 -4.20 3.26 2.14
N ASN A 143 -5.53 3.28 2.21
CA ASN A 143 -6.29 4.40 2.79
C ASN A 143 -5.93 4.63 4.26
N LEU A 144 -5.80 3.56 5.05
CA LEU A 144 -5.37 3.66 6.45
C LEU A 144 -3.96 4.23 6.59
N ALA A 145 -3.01 3.73 5.79
CA ALA A 145 -1.63 4.23 5.80
C ALA A 145 -1.57 5.72 5.43
N CYS A 146 -2.35 6.15 4.43
CA CYS A 146 -2.45 7.54 4.02
C CYS A 146 -3.12 8.43 5.08
N MET A 147 -4.21 7.95 5.70
CA MET A 147 -4.88 8.64 6.79
C MET A 147 -3.93 8.82 7.98
N TRP A 148 -3.17 7.80 8.36
CA TRP A 148 -2.20 7.93 9.43
C TRP A 148 -0.92 8.68 9.05
N ALA A 149 -0.62 8.82 7.75
CA ALA A 149 0.49 9.63 7.24
C ALA A 149 0.22 11.13 7.35
N CYS A 150 -1.05 11.55 7.21
CA CYS A 150 -1.51 12.78 7.85
C CYS A 150 -1.20 12.68 9.35
N PHE A 151 -1.04 13.69 10.20
CA PHE A 151 -0.71 13.47 11.64
C PHE A 151 0.71 12.96 11.99
N LEU A 152 1.32 12.03 11.25
CA LEU A 152 2.71 11.58 11.52
C LEU A 152 3.74 12.69 11.26
N PRO A 153 4.88 12.72 11.98
CA PRO A 153 5.95 13.71 11.83
C PRO A 153 6.85 13.44 10.60
N LEU A 154 6.25 13.19 9.44
CA LEU A 154 6.92 12.70 8.24
C LEU A 154 7.93 13.68 7.62
N GLY A 155 7.77 14.97 7.89
CA GLY A 155 8.59 16.04 7.31
C GLY A 155 9.82 16.43 8.15
N GLN A 156 10.06 15.78 9.30
CA GLN A 156 11.14 16.18 10.22
C GLN A 156 12.53 15.63 9.84
N ARG A 157 12.62 14.59 9.01
CA ARG A 157 13.88 13.98 8.56
C ARG A 157 13.81 13.55 7.10
N PHE A 158 14.99 13.47 6.46
CA PHE A 158 15.19 13.04 5.08
C PHE A 158 14.26 13.71 4.07
N SER A 159 13.91 14.98 4.31
CA SER A 159 12.89 15.73 3.57
C SER A 159 13.41 17.11 3.18
N ILE A 160 12.86 17.66 2.10
CA ILE A 160 13.07 19.05 1.71
C ILE A 160 12.60 20.00 2.82
N ASP A 161 11.51 19.68 3.52
CA ASP A 161 11.03 20.48 4.66
C ASP A 161 12.04 20.57 5.80
N ALA A 162 12.68 19.45 6.18
CA ALA A 162 13.71 19.44 7.20
C ALA A 162 14.95 20.23 6.77
N TRP A 163 15.34 20.09 5.50
CA TRP A 163 16.44 20.86 4.92
C TRP A 163 16.14 22.37 4.93
N ARG A 164 14.96 22.79 4.46
CA ARG A 164 14.51 24.19 4.50
C ARG A 164 14.37 24.75 5.92
N ALA A 165 14.00 23.92 6.89
CA ALA A 165 13.95 24.31 8.29
C ALA A 165 15.37 24.52 8.83
N SER A 166 16.29 23.59 8.56
CA SER A 166 17.70 23.73 8.93
C SER A 166 18.37 24.95 8.29
N TRP A 167 18.06 25.23 7.02
CA TRP A 167 18.60 26.39 6.30
C TRP A 167 18.10 27.74 6.83
N ARG A 168 16.86 27.78 7.37
CA ARG A 168 16.29 28.96 8.01
C ARG A 168 16.75 29.16 9.45
N ALA A 169 17.11 28.08 10.14
CA ALA A 169 17.51 28.13 11.53
C ALA A 169 18.91 28.71 11.73
N LYS A 170 19.85 28.38 10.85
CA LYS A 170 21.21 28.92 10.86
C LYS A 170 21.77 28.91 9.44
N LYS A 171 22.35 30.02 8.98
CA LYS A 171 23.19 30.06 7.78
C LYS A 171 24.63 30.22 8.20
N GLU A 172 25.40 29.14 8.05
CA GLU A 172 26.81 29.11 8.41
C GLU A 172 27.62 30.06 7.51
N THR A 173 28.42 30.96 8.09
CA THR A 173 29.21 31.93 7.29
C THR A 173 30.72 31.75 7.47
N THR A 174 31.13 31.15 8.57
CA THR A 174 32.54 30.91 8.90
C THR A 174 32.87 29.42 8.91
N LEU A 175 34.15 29.08 8.83
CA LEU A 175 34.62 27.70 9.03
C LEU A 175 34.22 27.17 10.43
N ALA A 176 34.26 28.04 11.44
CA ALA A 176 33.84 27.69 12.80
C ALA A 176 32.36 27.28 12.86
N ASP A 177 31.48 27.94 12.09
CA ASP A 177 30.07 27.56 11.99
C ASP A 177 29.85 26.19 11.31
N LEU A 178 30.75 25.82 10.39
CA LEU A 178 30.70 24.59 9.62
C LEU A 178 31.37 23.40 10.35
N ALA A 179 32.09 23.68 11.44
CA ALA A 179 32.74 22.67 12.26
C ALA A 179 31.71 21.68 12.84
N PRO A 180 32.00 20.36 12.90
CA PRO A 180 31.06 19.35 13.39
C PRO A 180 30.41 19.67 14.75
N ALA A 181 31.15 20.32 15.65
CA ALA A 181 30.67 20.72 16.98
C ALA A 181 29.64 21.88 16.95
N ALA A 182 29.71 22.75 15.94
CA ALA A 182 28.84 23.91 15.78
C ALA A 182 27.58 23.63 14.94
N ARG A 183 27.50 22.45 14.29
CA ARG A 183 26.39 22.06 13.44
C ARG A 183 25.11 21.83 14.27
N PRO A 184 23.95 22.34 13.83
CA PRO A 184 22.70 22.14 14.56
C PRO A 184 22.38 20.64 14.66
N VAL A 185 22.33 20.13 15.90
CA VAL A 185 21.92 18.74 16.16
C VAL A 185 20.45 18.64 15.81
N ALA A 186 20.15 18.14 14.61
CA ALA A 186 18.78 17.87 14.21
C ALA A 186 18.11 17.02 15.31
N PRO A 187 16.88 17.34 15.74
CA PRO A 187 16.25 16.70 16.89
C PRO A 187 16.25 15.18 16.68
N LYS A 188 16.95 14.47 17.57
CA LYS A 188 16.96 13.00 17.66
C LYS A 188 15.80 12.51 18.53
N THR A 189 15.04 13.42 19.12
CA THR A 189 14.00 13.12 20.08
C THR A 189 12.77 12.56 19.37
N ALA A 190 12.31 11.40 19.84
CA ALA A 190 11.08 10.82 19.35
C ALA A 190 9.89 11.73 19.71
N VAL A 191 8.98 11.94 18.76
CA VAL A 191 7.77 12.73 18.96
C VAL A 191 6.79 11.89 19.78
N ARG A 192 6.29 12.45 20.89
CA ARG A 192 5.24 11.83 21.70
C ARG A 192 3.85 12.22 21.16
N THR A 193 3.05 11.25 20.75
CA THR A 193 1.73 11.46 20.14
C THR A 193 0.90 10.17 20.15
N LEU A 194 -0.43 10.29 20.21
CA LEU A 194 -1.36 9.17 20.11
C LEU A 194 -1.27 8.43 18.77
N VAL A 195 -0.91 9.13 17.67
CA VAL A 195 -0.81 8.46 16.36
C VAL A 195 0.26 7.37 16.36
N GLY A 196 1.31 7.51 17.17
CA GLY A 196 2.34 6.48 17.33
C GLY A 196 1.78 5.16 17.88
N LEU A 197 0.83 5.24 18.80
CA LEU A 197 0.12 4.05 19.30
C LEU A 197 -0.86 3.54 18.23
N ALA A 198 -1.63 4.45 17.63
CA ALA A 198 -2.65 4.11 16.64
C ALA A 198 -2.07 3.29 15.47
N VAL A 199 -0.96 3.73 14.86
CA VAL A 199 -0.35 3.04 13.73
C VAL A 199 0.21 1.66 14.08
N VAL A 200 0.77 1.52 15.28
CA VAL A 200 1.34 0.23 15.73
C VAL A 200 0.22 -0.75 16.06
N VAL A 201 -0.82 -0.30 16.76
CA VAL A 201 -1.98 -1.15 17.10
C VAL A 201 -2.77 -1.52 15.85
N ASN A 202 -3.01 -0.56 14.95
CA ASN A 202 -3.74 -0.83 13.71
C ASN A 202 -3.00 -1.87 12.86
N LEU A 203 -1.68 -1.73 12.71
CA LEU A 203 -0.86 -2.71 12.00
C LEU A 203 -0.90 -4.08 12.68
N ALA A 204 -0.80 -4.15 14.01
CA ALA A 204 -0.92 -5.41 14.74
C ALA A 204 -2.31 -6.06 14.57
N PHE A 205 -3.37 -5.26 14.55
CA PHE A 205 -4.75 -5.74 14.41
C PHE A 205 -5.01 -6.35 13.03
N ILE A 206 -4.42 -5.80 11.97
CA ILE A 206 -4.47 -6.41 10.63
C ILE A 206 -3.98 -7.85 10.71
N TYR A 207 -2.79 -8.09 11.29
CA TYR A 207 -2.24 -9.44 11.42
C TYR A 207 -3.01 -10.32 12.40
N LEU A 208 -3.40 -9.78 13.56
CA LEU A 208 -4.15 -10.52 14.57
C LEU A 208 -5.44 -11.08 13.98
N PHE A 209 -6.29 -10.21 13.43
CA PHE A 209 -7.60 -10.60 12.91
C PHE A 209 -7.48 -11.39 11.61
N ASN A 210 -6.44 -11.20 10.80
CA ASN A 210 -6.20 -12.07 9.66
C ASN A 210 -5.94 -13.52 10.09
N VAL A 211 -5.23 -13.74 11.21
CA VAL A 211 -5.00 -15.09 11.75
C VAL A 211 -6.22 -15.64 12.46
N VAL A 212 -6.79 -14.92 13.42
CA VAL A 212 -7.84 -15.48 14.28
C VAL A 212 -9.17 -15.71 13.56
N ASN A 213 -9.38 -15.07 12.39
CA ASN A 213 -10.53 -15.36 11.55
C ASN A 213 -10.35 -16.62 10.68
N LYS A 214 -9.13 -17.18 10.54
CA LYS A 214 -8.83 -18.40 9.75
C LYS A 214 -9.15 -19.68 10.54
N THR A 215 -10.44 -19.87 10.82
CA THR A 215 -10.92 -20.97 11.66
C THR A 215 -11.46 -22.17 10.88
N GLY A 216 -11.55 -22.10 9.55
CA GLY A 216 -12.18 -23.13 8.73
C GLY A 216 -11.35 -24.40 8.56
N TYR A 217 -12.01 -25.48 8.15
CA TYR A 217 -11.40 -26.81 8.07
C TYR A 217 -10.22 -26.90 7.07
N ILE A 218 -10.23 -26.11 5.98
CA ILE A 218 -9.16 -26.14 4.96
C ILE A 218 -7.83 -25.64 5.55
N TRP A 219 -7.89 -24.63 6.42
CA TRP A 219 -6.71 -24.17 7.17
C TRP A 219 -6.24 -25.21 8.18
N ARG A 220 -7.16 -25.87 8.89
CA ARG A 220 -6.83 -26.89 9.91
C ARG A 220 -6.17 -28.13 9.30
N GLU A 221 -6.60 -28.52 8.12
CA GLU A 221 -6.03 -29.66 7.39
C GLU A 221 -4.72 -29.34 6.68
N GLY A 222 -4.39 -28.05 6.53
CA GLY A 222 -3.21 -27.57 5.80
C GLY A 222 -3.33 -27.79 4.30
N ASN A 223 -4.45 -27.34 3.73
CA ASN A 223 -4.78 -27.44 2.31
C ASN A 223 -4.95 -26.06 1.64
N THR A 224 -4.68 -24.96 2.35
CA THR A 224 -5.07 -23.61 1.87
C THR A 224 -4.16 -23.12 0.75
N VAL A 225 -2.85 -23.27 0.88
CA VAL A 225 -1.86 -22.90 -0.15
C VAL A 225 -2.14 -23.65 -1.44
N HIS A 226 -2.52 -24.94 -1.37
CA HIS A 226 -2.97 -25.72 -2.53
C HIS A 226 -4.12 -25.01 -3.26
N TYR A 227 -5.22 -24.70 -2.58
CA TYR A 227 -6.36 -24.04 -3.23
C TYR A 227 -6.03 -22.63 -3.72
N VAL A 228 -5.26 -21.86 -2.95
CA VAL A 228 -4.87 -20.50 -3.33
C VAL A 228 -4.06 -20.48 -4.63
N LEU A 229 -3.16 -21.45 -4.83
CA LEU A 229 -2.39 -21.56 -6.07
C LEU A 229 -3.22 -22.05 -7.28
N HIS A 230 -4.41 -22.60 -7.04
CA HIS A 230 -5.38 -22.98 -8.08
C HIS A 230 -6.47 -21.93 -8.31
N ILE A 231 -6.29 -20.71 -7.79
CA ILE A 231 -7.07 -19.55 -8.20
C ILE A 231 -6.34 -18.95 -9.41
N ASP A 232 -6.60 -19.49 -10.60
CA ASP A 232 -5.99 -19.09 -11.88
C ASP A 232 -6.19 -17.61 -12.20
N ARG A 233 -7.31 -17.02 -11.78
CA ARG A 233 -7.46 -15.56 -11.86
C ARG A 233 -6.32 -14.85 -11.14
N MET A 234 -5.91 -15.28 -9.95
CA MET A 234 -4.95 -14.52 -9.15
C MET A 234 -3.52 -15.04 -9.25
N VAL A 235 -3.30 -16.27 -9.73
CA VAL A 235 -1.97 -16.90 -9.75
C VAL A 235 -1.02 -16.21 -10.73
N THR A 236 0.27 -16.26 -10.42
CA THR A 236 1.37 -15.84 -11.30
C THR A 236 2.06 -17.04 -11.93
N GLY A 237 2.91 -16.84 -12.94
CA GLY A 237 3.71 -17.92 -13.52
C GLY A 237 4.61 -18.63 -12.49
N ILE A 238 5.11 -17.93 -11.47
CA ILE A 238 5.88 -18.54 -10.38
C ILE A 238 4.96 -19.41 -9.50
N GLY A 239 3.74 -18.94 -9.20
CA GLY A 239 2.75 -19.72 -8.47
C GLY A 239 2.35 -21.00 -9.21
N VAL A 240 2.17 -20.93 -10.53
CA VAL A 240 1.90 -22.09 -11.40
C VAL A 240 3.07 -23.07 -11.38
N PHE A 241 4.30 -22.58 -11.48
CA PHE A 241 5.48 -23.44 -11.35
C PHE A 241 5.47 -24.19 -10.01
N VAL A 242 5.19 -23.49 -8.89
CA VAL A 242 5.13 -24.12 -7.57
C VAL A 242 4.02 -25.17 -7.49
N ARG A 243 2.79 -24.86 -7.94
CA ARG A 243 1.66 -25.79 -7.82
C ARG A 243 1.87 -27.09 -8.62
N GLU A 244 2.60 -27.02 -9.73
CA GLU A 244 2.86 -28.17 -10.61
C GLU A 244 4.04 -29.05 -10.16
N HIS A 245 5.04 -28.46 -9.48
CA HIS A 245 6.30 -29.15 -9.20
C HIS A 245 6.51 -29.46 -7.72
N PHE A 246 5.84 -28.77 -6.80
CA PHE A 246 6.07 -28.95 -5.37
C PHE A 246 5.15 -30.04 -4.79
N PRO A 247 5.68 -30.96 -3.96
CA PRO A 247 4.86 -32.00 -3.35
C PRO A 247 3.87 -31.39 -2.33
N LEU A 248 2.67 -32.00 -2.20
CA LEU A 248 1.64 -31.55 -1.25
C LEU A 248 2.15 -31.40 0.18
N ALA A 249 3.06 -32.28 0.62
CA ALA A 249 3.66 -32.19 1.95
C ALA A 249 4.35 -30.83 2.18
N LEU A 250 5.01 -30.28 1.15
CA LEU A 250 5.67 -28.99 1.24
C LEU A 250 4.66 -27.83 1.20
N LEU A 251 3.59 -27.95 0.42
CA LEU A 251 2.49 -26.96 0.44
C LEU A 251 1.81 -26.91 1.81
N LYS A 252 1.58 -28.08 2.43
CA LYS A 252 1.04 -28.19 3.79
C LYS A 252 1.96 -27.60 4.85
N VAL A 253 3.28 -27.75 4.71
CA VAL A 253 4.24 -27.04 5.58
C VAL A 253 4.15 -25.53 5.37
N ALA A 254 4.00 -25.08 4.12
CA ALA A 254 3.84 -23.66 3.80
C ALA A 254 2.56 -23.08 4.43
N ASP A 255 1.45 -23.83 4.47
CA ASP A 255 0.20 -23.43 5.13
C ASP A 255 0.39 -23.05 6.60
N PHE A 256 0.97 -23.96 7.39
CA PHE A 256 1.22 -23.70 8.80
C PHE A 256 2.32 -22.67 9.02
N THR A 257 3.29 -22.59 8.09
CA THR A 257 4.32 -21.54 8.12
C THR A 257 3.70 -20.15 7.94
N VAL A 258 2.77 -19.98 7.01
CA VAL A 258 2.06 -18.71 6.80
C VAL A 258 1.32 -18.30 8.07
N LEU A 259 0.55 -19.21 8.68
CA LEU A 259 -0.16 -18.94 9.94
C LEU A 259 0.80 -18.59 11.09
N ALA A 260 1.87 -19.36 11.25
CA ALA A 260 2.87 -19.14 12.28
C ALA A 260 3.58 -17.78 12.11
N VAL A 261 3.93 -17.43 10.87
CA VAL A 261 4.57 -16.15 10.54
C VAL A 261 3.62 -14.99 10.81
N GLU A 262 2.37 -15.04 10.34
CA GLU A 262 1.38 -13.98 10.61
C GLU A 262 1.13 -13.78 12.11
N ALA A 263 1.00 -14.86 12.87
CA ALA A 263 0.82 -14.81 14.32
C ALA A 263 2.06 -14.21 15.02
N THR A 264 3.25 -14.63 14.57
CA THR A 264 4.54 -14.14 15.09
C THR A 264 4.74 -12.67 14.80
N ILE A 265 4.33 -12.17 13.63
CA ILE A 265 4.38 -10.74 13.29
C ILE A 265 3.57 -9.94 14.32
N CYS A 266 2.32 -10.32 14.58
CA CYS A 266 1.48 -9.65 15.58
C CYS A 266 2.16 -9.64 16.96
N ALA A 267 2.58 -10.81 17.45
CA ALA A 267 3.25 -10.95 18.74
C ALA A 267 4.51 -10.06 18.84
N CYS A 268 5.30 -10.00 17.77
CA CYS A 268 6.52 -9.21 17.71
C CYS A 268 6.26 -7.69 17.70
N ILE A 269 5.19 -7.23 17.04
CA ILE A 269 4.79 -5.82 16.98
C ILE A 269 4.34 -5.32 18.37
N ILE A 270 3.51 -6.09 19.07
CA ILE A 270 2.91 -5.70 20.36
C ILE A 270 3.80 -5.98 21.57
N SER A 271 4.85 -6.79 21.40
CA SER A 271 5.71 -7.24 22.49
C SER A 271 6.26 -6.07 23.32
N PRO A 272 5.94 -5.99 24.63
CA PRO A 272 6.45 -4.92 25.49
C PRO A 272 7.96 -5.05 25.76
N HIS A 273 8.53 -6.24 25.56
CA HIS A 273 9.91 -6.59 25.84
C HIS A 273 10.72 -6.76 24.55
N ALA A 274 12.05 -6.66 24.65
CA ALA A 274 12.98 -6.97 23.55
C ALA A 274 12.68 -6.29 22.19
N ARG A 275 11.97 -5.15 22.16
CA ARG A 275 11.54 -4.46 20.92
C ARG A 275 12.66 -4.11 19.94
N LYS A 276 13.90 -3.98 20.44
CA LYS A 276 15.13 -3.82 19.62
C LYS A 276 15.44 -5.05 18.74
N PHE A 277 14.76 -6.16 18.97
CA PHE A 277 14.86 -7.41 18.22
C PHE A 277 13.51 -7.82 17.63
N THR A 278 12.42 -7.73 18.40
CA THR A 278 11.10 -8.14 17.91
C THR A 278 10.59 -7.25 16.78
N ARG A 279 10.82 -5.93 16.81
CA ARG A 279 10.35 -5.04 15.75
C ARG A 279 11.07 -5.25 14.41
N PRO A 280 12.42 -5.37 14.35
CA PRO A 280 13.09 -5.76 13.13
C PRO A 280 12.69 -7.16 12.64
N LEU A 281 12.50 -8.13 13.56
CA LEU A 281 12.02 -9.45 13.19
C LEU A 281 10.64 -9.39 12.55
N ALA A 282 9.69 -8.65 13.14
CA ALA A 282 8.39 -8.40 12.52
C ALA A 282 8.55 -7.78 11.12
N MET A 283 9.36 -6.74 10.97
CA MET A 283 9.62 -6.10 9.67
C MET A 283 10.17 -7.09 8.63
N ILE A 284 11.14 -7.93 9.00
CA ILE A 284 11.71 -8.96 8.11
C ILE A 284 10.66 -10.01 7.74
N LEU A 285 9.88 -10.49 8.71
CA LEU A 285 8.80 -11.46 8.48
C LEU A 285 7.70 -10.88 7.59
N MET A 286 7.34 -9.60 7.79
CA MET A 286 6.39 -8.89 6.93
C MET A 286 6.91 -8.80 5.49
N ILE A 287 8.17 -8.40 5.31
CA ILE A 287 8.79 -8.30 3.98
C ILE A 287 8.85 -9.67 3.32
N GLY A 288 9.31 -10.71 4.03
CA GLY A 288 9.40 -12.06 3.52
C GLY A 288 8.03 -12.61 3.12
N LEU A 289 7.05 -12.57 4.03
CA LEU A 289 5.69 -13.06 3.76
C LEU A 289 5.07 -12.36 2.55
N HIS A 290 5.09 -11.02 2.53
CA HIS A 290 4.41 -10.26 1.49
C HIS A 290 5.13 -10.26 0.15
N THR A 291 6.46 -10.39 0.15
CA THR A 291 7.20 -10.63 -1.09
C THR A 291 6.84 -11.99 -1.67
N THR A 292 6.79 -13.05 -0.84
CA THR A 292 6.36 -14.39 -1.30
C THR A 292 4.93 -14.36 -1.83
N LEU A 293 3.99 -13.76 -1.10
CA LEU A 293 2.60 -13.64 -1.55
C LEU A 293 2.48 -12.83 -2.85
N GLY A 294 3.20 -11.70 -2.97
CA GLY A 294 3.18 -10.87 -4.17
C GLY A 294 3.88 -11.50 -5.37
N LEU A 295 4.83 -12.41 -5.15
CA LEU A 295 5.47 -13.20 -6.21
C LEU A 295 4.58 -14.32 -6.71
N PHE A 296 3.72 -14.92 -5.87
CA PHE A 296 2.88 -16.06 -6.26
C PHE A 296 1.49 -15.64 -6.72
N MET A 297 0.94 -14.55 -6.15
CA MET A 297 -0.44 -14.12 -6.34
C MET A 297 -0.55 -12.61 -6.62
N ARG A 298 -1.45 -12.24 -7.53
CA ARG A 298 -1.80 -10.87 -7.91
C ARG A 298 -2.84 -10.28 -6.96
N LEU A 299 -2.45 -10.03 -5.71
CA LEU A 299 -3.34 -9.51 -4.63
C LEU A 299 -3.48 -7.97 -4.62
N GLY A 300 -3.22 -7.32 -5.74
CA GLY A 300 -3.31 -5.87 -5.88
C GLY A 300 -2.32 -5.14 -4.96
N PRO A 301 -2.73 -4.06 -4.28
CA PRO A 301 -1.81 -3.27 -3.45
C PRO A 301 -1.45 -3.92 -2.10
N PHE A 302 -2.13 -4.99 -1.67
CA PHE A 302 -2.07 -5.48 -0.27
C PHE A 302 -0.66 -5.76 0.25
N SER A 303 0.10 -6.61 -0.46
CA SER A 303 1.47 -6.98 -0.08
C SER A 303 2.38 -5.76 0.00
N TRP A 304 2.32 -4.90 -1.01
CA TRP A 304 3.18 -3.72 -1.15
C TRP A 304 2.83 -2.64 -0.13
N ALA A 305 1.55 -2.45 0.19
CA ALA A 305 1.09 -1.53 1.22
C ALA A 305 1.63 -1.93 2.60
N LEU A 306 1.58 -3.22 2.97
CA LEU A 306 2.10 -3.72 4.24
C LEU A 306 3.63 -3.63 4.33
N ILE A 307 4.35 -3.91 3.23
CA ILE A 307 5.79 -3.68 3.14
C ILE A 307 6.10 -2.19 3.34
N SER A 308 5.35 -1.29 2.70
CA SER A 308 5.55 0.15 2.79
C SER A 308 5.31 0.71 4.20
N TRP A 309 4.41 0.08 4.99
CA TRP A 309 4.09 0.46 6.38
C TRP A 309 5.15 -0.05 7.38
N SER A 310 5.78 -1.19 7.10
CA SER A 310 6.73 -1.85 8.01
C SER A 310 7.87 -0.97 8.60
N PRO A 311 8.42 0.07 7.91
CA PRO A 311 9.49 0.90 8.47
C PRO A 311 9.13 1.66 9.74
N ILE A 312 7.83 1.85 10.04
CA ILE A 312 7.37 2.48 11.29
C ILE A 312 7.82 1.69 12.54
N LEU A 313 8.17 0.42 12.38
CA LEU A 313 8.65 -0.46 13.43
C LEU A 313 10.11 -0.17 13.82
N LEU A 314 10.87 0.60 13.02
CA LEU A 314 12.25 0.94 13.36
C LEU A 314 12.34 1.81 14.62
N LEU A 315 13.41 1.61 15.38
CA LEU A 315 13.68 2.27 16.66
C LEU A 315 15.01 3.03 16.59
N PRO A 316 15.24 4.02 17.48
CA PRO A 316 16.48 4.77 17.52
C PRO A 316 17.75 3.90 17.55
N ILE A 317 17.71 2.82 18.33
CA ILE A 317 18.83 1.86 18.46
C ILE A 317 19.21 1.18 17.14
N HIS A 318 18.29 1.00 16.21
CA HIS A 318 18.59 0.42 14.89
C HIS A 318 19.40 1.39 14.05
N PHE A 319 19.05 2.67 14.08
CA PHE A 319 19.81 3.73 13.42
C PHE A 319 21.19 3.92 14.04
N GLU A 320 21.32 3.84 15.37
CA GLU A 320 22.61 3.93 16.07
C GLU A 320 23.52 2.74 15.73
N ARG A 321 22.98 1.53 15.65
CA ARG A 321 23.72 0.35 15.18
C ARG A 321 24.19 0.52 13.74
N MET A 322 23.31 1.04 12.88
CA MET A 322 23.63 1.27 11.48
C MET A 322 24.69 2.37 11.29
N ASP A 323 24.62 3.47 12.06
CA ASP A 323 25.65 4.50 12.06
C ASP A 323 27.00 3.94 12.50
N ARG A 324 27.04 3.16 13.59
CA ARG A 324 28.28 2.47 14.04
C ARG A 324 28.85 1.52 12.99
N PHE A 325 28.00 0.69 12.37
CA PHE A 325 28.40 -0.20 11.28
C PHE A 325 29.01 0.57 10.11
N TYR A 326 28.41 1.70 9.75
CA TYR A 326 28.91 2.57 8.70
C TYR A 326 30.21 3.28 9.13
N ARG A 327 30.34 3.69 10.40
CA ARG A 327 31.56 4.34 10.98
C ARG A 327 32.78 3.45 10.84
N ALA A 328 32.62 2.16 11.07
CA ALA A 328 33.71 1.20 10.94
C ALA A 328 34.15 0.92 9.49
N ARG A 329 33.39 1.34 8.47
CA ARG A 329 33.60 0.92 7.06
C ARG A 329 33.82 2.07 6.07
N SER A 330 33.73 3.31 6.55
CA SER A 330 33.86 4.51 5.72
C SER A 330 34.95 5.39 6.31
N GLY A 331 35.88 5.83 5.46
CA GLY A 331 36.90 6.82 5.82
C GLY A 331 36.28 8.22 5.84
N GLY A 332 36.81 9.09 6.70
CA GLY A 332 36.48 10.51 6.65
C GLY A 332 37.18 11.22 5.49
N CYS A 333 36.86 12.50 5.30
CA CYS A 333 37.62 13.37 4.41
C CYS A 333 37.66 14.80 4.96
N GLU A 334 38.63 15.57 4.49
CA GLU A 334 38.66 17.02 4.61
C GLU A 334 38.08 17.62 3.32
N LEU A 335 37.16 18.56 3.47
CA LEU A 335 36.62 19.40 2.41
C LEU A 335 37.19 20.80 2.59
N GLY A 336 38.17 21.14 1.75
CA GLY A 336 38.73 22.48 1.64
C GLY A 336 37.78 23.38 0.86
N ILE A 337 37.43 24.54 1.41
CA ILE A 337 36.61 25.55 0.74
C ILE A 337 37.29 26.92 0.76
N ASP A 338 37.08 27.69 -0.30
CA ASP A 338 37.26 29.14 -0.28
C ASP A 338 36.00 29.78 0.32
N THR A 339 36.11 30.37 1.50
CA THR A 339 34.96 30.97 2.21
C THR A 339 34.45 32.27 1.54
N SER A 340 35.26 32.87 0.67
CA SER A 340 34.87 34.05 -0.11
C SER A 340 34.00 33.70 -1.33
N ASP A 341 34.05 32.44 -1.80
CA ASP A 341 33.24 31.96 -2.92
C ASP A 341 31.84 31.49 -2.45
N PRO A 342 30.74 32.12 -2.92
CA PRO A 342 29.38 31.76 -2.48
C PRO A 342 28.95 30.34 -2.85
N PHE A 343 29.50 29.77 -3.92
CA PHE A 343 29.21 28.41 -4.35
C PHE A 343 29.92 27.40 -3.45
N ALA A 344 31.21 27.60 -3.17
CA ALA A 344 31.99 26.75 -2.26
C ALA A 344 31.38 26.70 -0.86
N LEU A 345 31.04 27.87 -0.32
CA LEU A 345 30.36 27.97 0.98
C LEU A 345 29.00 27.26 0.98
N THR A 346 28.24 27.36 -0.11
CA THR A 346 26.96 26.65 -0.26
C THR A 346 27.13 25.13 -0.32
N VAL A 347 28.14 24.63 -1.04
CA VAL A 347 28.48 23.20 -1.07
C VAL A 347 28.84 22.71 0.33
N ALA A 348 29.68 23.44 1.07
CA ALA A 348 30.02 23.11 2.45
C ALA A 348 28.80 23.08 3.38
N ARG A 349 27.89 24.05 3.25
CA ARG A 349 26.61 24.07 4.00
C ARG A 349 25.75 22.84 3.71
N VAL A 350 25.70 22.38 2.47
CA VAL A 350 24.96 21.15 2.09
C VAL A 350 25.64 19.92 2.69
N VAL A 351 26.97 19.80 2.53
CA VAL A 351 27.76 18.69 3.07
C VAL A 351 27.64 18.61 4.59
N ALA A 352 27.74 19.73 5.31
CA ALA A 352 27.58 19.80 6.76
C ALA A 352 26.22 19.26 7.23
N ARG A 353 25.15 19.50 6.45
CA ARG A 353 23.79 19.00 6.75
C ARG A 353 23.62 17.52 6.44
N LEU A 354 24.31 17.00 5.43
CA LEU A 354 24.30 15.57 5.10
C LEU A 354 25.19 14.76 6.04
N ASP A 355 26.29 15.36 6.53
CA ASP A 355 27.24 14.74 7.42
C ASP A 355 26.80 14.78 8.90
N HIS A 356 25.75 14.00 9.20
CA HIS A 356 25.33 13.74 10.58
C HIS A 356 26.37 12.95 11.40
N GLY A 357 27.37 12.38 10.72
CA GLY A 357 28.43 11.57 11.32
C GLY A 357 29.58 12.39 11.89
N GLY A 358 29.76 13.63 11.40
CA GLY A 358 30.94 14.45 11.68
C GLY A 358 32.20 13.90 11.01
N ARG A 359 32.08 13.30 9.82
CA ARG A 359 33.18 12.65 9.09
C ARG A 359 33.81 13.52 8.02
N VAL A 360 33.17 14.64 7.70
CA VAL A 360 33.72 15.63 6.79
C VAL A 360 34.17 16.82 7.63
N ALA A 361 35.48 16.96 7.77
CA ALA A 361 36.10 18.16 8.34
C ALA A 361 36.10 19.23 7.26
N ILE A 362 35.56 20.42 7.56
CA ILE A 362 35.53 21.53 6.61
C ILE A 362 36.64 22.50 7.01
N VAL A 363 37.57 22.73 6.09
CA VAL A 363 38.81 23.48 6.31
C VAL A 363 39.01 24.52 5.20
N GLU A 364 40.01 25.38 5.33
CA GLU A 364 40.41 26.29 4.25
C GLU A 364 40.93 25.50 3.05
N ALA A 365 40.55 25.91 1.84
CA ALA A 365 41.06 25.27 0.62
C ALA A 365 42.57 25.54 0.42
N PRO A 366 43.30 24.62 -0.24
CA PRO A 366 44.67 24.89 -0.66
C PRO A 366 44.71 26.08 -1.64
N GLU A 367 45.82 26.80 -1.64
CA GLU A 367 46.00 28.01 -2.45
C GLU A 367 45.64 27.78 -3.93
N GLY A 368 44.88 28.72 -4.52
CA GLY A 368 44.42 28.63 -5.90
C GLY A 368 43.23 27.70 -6.16
N SER A 369 42.66 27.05 -5.13
CA SER A 369 41.50 26.16 -5.26
C SER A 369 40.25 26.70 -4.58
N VAL A 370 39.11 26.68 -5.28
CA VAL A 370 37.80 27.07 -4.71
C VAL A 370 37.21 25.97 -3.82
N LEU A 371 37.40 24.72 -4.21
CA LEU A 371 36.94 23.51 -3.53
C LEU A 371 37.96 22.39 -3.76
N ALA A 372 38.31 21.68 -2.69
CA ALA A 372 39.21 20.53 -2.77
C ALA A 372 38.80 19.46 -1.75
N VAL A 373 39.07 18.19 -2.04
CA VAL A 373 38.80 17.08 -1.11
C VAL A 373 40.07 16.29 -0.84
N LYS A 374 40.37 16.04 0.43
CA LYS A 374 41.48 15.18 0.87
C LYS A 374 40.93 14.01 1.70
N PRO A 375 41.02 12.76 1.24
CA PRO A 375 40.64 11.59 2.04
C PRO A 375 41.50 11.50 3.32
N VAL A 376 40.90 11.12 4.45
CA VAL A 376 41.66 10.94 5.70
C VAL A 376 42.68 9.80 5.52
N GLY A 377 43.95 10.08 5.87
CA GLY A 377 45.07 9.15 5.73
C GLY A 377 45.85 9.26 4.40
N ALA A 378 45.50 10.21 3.53
CA ALA A 378 46.32 10.57 2.37
C ALA A 378 47.41 11.60 2.76
N ASN A 379 48.56 11.60 2.07
CA ASN A 379 49.64 12.57 2.29
C ASN A 379 49.16 14.02 2.04
N ASP A 380 49.82 15.02 2.65
CA ASP A 380 49.39 16.44 2.57
C ASP A 380 49.40 17.04 1.16
N ALA A 381 50.16 16.46 0.22
CA ALA A 381 50.15 16.84 -1.19
C ALA A 381 48.98 16.23 -2.01
N ALA A 382 48.08 15.46 -1.39
CA ALA A 382 47.05 14.65 -2.08
C ALA A 382 45.67 15.33 -2.21
N TRP A 383 45.61 16.66 -2.30
CA TRP A 383 44.36 17.38 -2.53
C TRP A 383 43.77 17.08 -3.91
N ILE A 384 42.52 16.63 -3.93
CA ILE A 384 41.78 16.39 -5.17
C ILE A 384 40.95 17.63 -5.50
N THR A 385 41.27 18.30 -6.60
CA THR A 385 40.59 19.54 -7.05
C THR A 385 39.70 19.31 -8.27
N ALA A 386 39.88 18.21 -9.00
CA ALA A 386 39.07 17.88 -10.17
C ALA A 386 37.62 17.53 -9.77
N PRO A 387 36.58 18.21 -10.31
CA PRO A 387 35.19 18.07 -9.88
C PRO A 387 34.67 16.64 -9.82
N ARG A 388 34.94 15.83 -10.86
CA ARG A 388 34.54 14.42 -10.92
C ARG A 388 35.22 13.57 -9.86
N ALA A 389 36.50 13.82 -9.62
CA ALA A 389 37.31 13.03 -8.71
C ALA A 389 36.96 13.30 -7.24
N MET A 390 36.42 14.48 -6.92
CA MET A 390 35.96 14.84 -5.57
C MET A 390 34.68 14.12 -5.13
N ILE A 391 33.81 13.70 -6.06
CA ILE A 391 32.48 13.14 -5.74
C ILE A 391 32.60 11.87 -4.91
N ARG A 392 33.49 10.94 -5.32
CA ARG A 392 33.67 9.64 -4.68
C ARG A 392 34.14 9.74 -3.21
N PRO A 393 35.26 10.41 -2.88
CA PRO A 393 35.71 10.51 -1.49
C PRO A 393 34.70 11.24 -0.60
N LEU A 394 34.03 12.27 -1.12
CA LEU A 394 32.98 12.97 -0.39
C LEU A 394 31.77 12.05 -0.14
N ALA A 395 31.31 11.32 -1.15
CA ALA A 395 30.21 10.35 -1.00
C ALA A 395 30.59 9.19 -0.06
N ASP A 396 31.84 8.75 -0.06
CA ASP A 396 32.34 7.71 0.85
C ASP A 396 32.37 8.16 2.33
N ALA A 397 32.46 9.46 2.59
CA ALA A 397 32.42 10.03 3.94
C ALA A 397 30.97 10.25 4.46
N LEU A 398 30.00 10.48 3.57
CA LEU A 398 28.61 10.76 3.94
C LEU A 398 27.80 9.50 4.28
N PRO A 399 26.86 9.53 5.25
CA PRO A 399 26.02 8.38 5.59
C PRO A 399 25.34 7.74 4.37
N PHE A 400 25.62 6.45 4.11
CA PHE A 400 25.18 5.70 2.92
C PHE A 400 25.60 6.28 1.56
N GLY A 401 26.40 7.35 1.51
CA GLY A 401 26.75 8.05 0.28
C GLY A 401 27.47 7.15 -0.72
N ARG A 402 28.35 6.25 -0.26
CA ARG A 402 28.98 5.22 -1.10
C ARG A 402 27.98 4.42 -1.95
N TRP A 403 26.92 3.92 -1.30
CA TRP A 403 25.93 3.06 -1.96
C TRP A 403 24.97 3.89 -2.80
N PHE A 404 24.56 5.04 -2.27
CA PHE A 404 23.69 5.97 -2.97
C PHE A 404 24.33 6.51 -4.25
N HIS A 405 25.61 6.91 -4.20
CA HIS A 405 26.39 7.35 -5.36
C HIS A 405 26.51 6.25 -6.41
N ARG A 406 26.84 5.01 -6.02
CA ARG A 406 26.88 3.86 -6.93
C ARG A 406 25.53 3.60 -7.60
N ALA A 407 24.45 3.60 -6.82
CA ALA A 407 23.10 3.42 -7.34
C ALA A 407 22.73 4.53 -8.33
N LEU A 408 22.95 5.80 -7.97
CA LEU A 408 22.74 6.94 -8.87
C LEU A 408 23.56 6.84 -10.14
N ARG A 409 24.84 6.47 -10.04
CA ARG A 409 25.70 6.31 -11.21
C ARG A 409 25.18 5.21 -12.15
N VAL A 410 24.69 4.10 -11.63
CA VAL A 410 24.06 3.04 -12.44
C VAL A 410 22.75 3.52 -13.05
N VAL A 411 21.83 4.04 -12.23
CA VAL A 411 20.49 4.47 -12.67
C VAL A 411 20.55 5.62 -13.68
N THR A 412 21.51 6.53 -13.53
CA THR A 412 21.69 7.67 -14.45
C THR A 412 22.68 7.40 -15.57
N LEU A 413 23.20 6.17 -15.71
CA LEU A 413 24.24 5.82 -16.69
C LEU A 413 25.45 6.79 -16.64
N GLY A 414 25.85 7.19 -15.43
CA GLY A 414 26.94 8.13 -15.17
C GLY A 414 26.62 9.61 -15.39
N GLN A 415 25.39 9.97 -15.79
CA GLN A 415 25.01 11.37 -16.03
C GLN A 415 25.01 12.21 -14.75
N PHE A 416 24.80 11.58 -13.58
CA PHE A 416 24.93 12.28 -12.30
C PHE A 416 26.31 12.93 -12.11
N ASP A 417 27.39 12.17 -12.30
CA ASP A 417 28.76 12.66 -12.14
C ASP A 417 29.09 13.78 -13.15
N ARG A 418 28.60 13.64 -14.38
CA ARG A 418 28.73 14.67 -15.42
C ARG A 418 27.98 15.95 -15.05
N GLY A 419 26.75 15.83 -14.54
CA GLY A 419 25.94 16.96 -14.08
C GLY A 419 26.60 17.73 -12.94
N VAL A 420 27.16 17.03 -11.94
CA VAL A 420 27.90 17.68 -10.85
C VAL A 420 29.14 18.43 -11.37
N SER A 421 29.83 17.86 -12.35
CA SER A 421 31.00 18.52 -13.00
C SER A 421 30.57 19.79 -13.72
N PHE A 422 29.51 19.71 -14.51
CA PHE A 422 28.96 20.83 -15.26
C PHE A 422 28.52 21.97 -14.33
N VAL A 423 27.91 21.64 -13.19
CA VAL A 423 27.54 22.60 -12.15
C VAL A 423 28.78 23.31 -11.60
N PHE A 424 29.85 22.57 -11.32
CA PHE A 424 31.09 23.14 -10.81
C PHE A 424 31.79 24.05 -11.84
N GLU A 425 31.86 23.62 -13.10
CA GLU A 425 32.42 24.39 -14.21
C GLU A 425 31.67 25.71 -14.43
N ARG A 426 30.35 25.74 -14.14
CA ARG A 426 29.49 26.93 -14.23
C ARG A 426 29.18 27.59 -12.88
N ARG A 427 30.02 27.38 -11.86
CA ARG A 427 29.77 27.82 -10.48
C ARG A 427 29.37 29.29 -10.33
N THR A 428 30.00 30.20 -11.09
CA THR A 428 29.72 31.64 -11.03
C THR A 428 28.32 31.97 -11.55
N GLY A 429 27.96 31.40 -12.71
CA GLY A 429 26.62 31.51 -13.28
C GLY A 429 25.54 30.89 -12.39
N ILE A 430 25.84 29.76 -11.74
CA ILE A 430 24.92 29.11 -10.79
C ILE A 430 24.76 29.93 -9.52
N ALA A 431 25.85 30.46 -8.97
CA ALA A 431 25.79 31.35 -7.82
C ALA A 431 24.93 32.59 -8.12
N SER A 432 25.11 33.20 -9.29
CA SER A 432 24.29 34.32 -9.74
C SER A 432 22.81 33.93 -9.94
N LEU A 433 22.55 32.80 -10.61
CA LEU A 433 21.18 32.34 -10.93
C LEU A 433 20.36 32.07 -9.66
N PHE A 434 20.99 31.48 -8.64
CA PHE A 434 20.34 31.15 -7.38
C PHE A 434 20.51 32.24 -6.30
N GLY A 435 21.18 33.36 -6.61
CA GLY A 435 21.45 34.44 -5.66
C GLY A 435 22.21 33.96 -4.42
N LEU A 436 23.21 33.08 -4.60
CA LEU A 436 24.01 32.56 -3.50
C LEU A 436 24.90 33.67 -2.93
N THR A 437 24.90 33.84 -1.62
CA THR A 437 25.70 34.87 -0.93
C THR A 437 26.50 34.31 0.23
N THR A 438 27.60 35.01 0.53
CA THR A 438 28.43 34.84 1.73
C THR A 438 27.93 35.69 2.90
N THR A 439 27.04 36.66 2.65
CA THR A 439 26.52 37.57 3.67
C THR A 439 25.75 36.83 4.79
N PRO A 440 25.99 37.21 6.06
CA PRO A 440 25.20 36.70 7.18
C PRO A 440 23.73 37.06 7.01
N VAL A 441 22.85 36.10 7.31
CA VAL A 441 21.43 36.38 7.49
C VAL A 441 21.15 36.27 8.99
N PRO A 442 20.44 37.26 9.59
CA PRO A 442 20.06 37.19 11.00
C PRO A 442 19.36 35.88 11.32
N ASP A 443 19.65 35.31 12.49
CA ASP A 443 18.94 34.14 12.98
C ASP A 443 17.43 34.45 13.05
N ALA A 444 16.61 33.42 12.79
CA ALA A 444 15.17 33.57 12.87
C ALA A 444 14.76 33.99 14.29
N ALA A 445 13.95 35.05 14.40
CA ALA A 445 13.42 35.51 15.68
C ALA A 445 12.67 34.37 16.41
N ALA A 446 12.81 34.34 17.74
CA ALA A 446 12.08 33.38 18.56
C ALA A 446 10.56 33.59 18.41
N PRO A 447 9.76 32.51 18.39
CA PRO A 447 8.31 32.63 18.27
C PRO A 447 7.72 33.40 19.45
N SER A 448 6.67 34.20 19.20
CA SER A 448 6.01 34.98 20.24
C SER A 448 5.28 34.07 21.24
N PRO A 449 4.96 34.56 22.47
CA PRO A 449 4.12 33.82 23.40
C PRO A 449 2.74 33.43 22.83
N PHE A 450 2.18 34.29 21.97
CA PHE A 450 0.92 34.03 21.27
C PHE A 450 1.06 32.86 20.29
N ASP A 451 2.13 32.83 19.48
CA ASP A 451 2.42 31.72 18.57
C ASP A 451 2.56 30.40 19.33
N GLY A 452 3.19 30.45 20.51
CA GLY A 452 3.29 29.30 21.42
C GLY A 452 1.93 28.79 21.90
N ARG A 453 0.98 29.67 22.25
CA ARG A 453 -0.40 29.29 22.64
C ARG A 453 -1.16 28.67 21.47
N VAL A 454 -1.09 29.28 20.28
CA VAL A 454 -1.73 28.76 19.06
C VAL A 454 -1.17 27.38 18.69
N ALA A 455 0.15 27.19 18.78
CA ALA A 455 0.79 25.89 18.53
C ALA A 455 0.34 24.79 19.51
N LYS A 456 0.17 25.13 20.79
CA LYS A 456 -0.39 24.23 21.80
C LYS A 456 -1.84 23.86 21.48
N ALA A 457 -2.70 24.84 21.19
CA ALA A 457 -4.10 24.60 20.83
C ALA A 457 -4.23 23.66 19.60
N LYS A 458 -3.45 23.91 18.55
CA LYS A 458 -3.38 23.02 17.36
C LYS A 458 -2.95 21.60 17.73
N THR A 459 -2.03 21.45 18.68
CA THR A 459 -1.58 20.14 19.16
C THR A 459 -2.70 19.42 19.90
N TYR A 460 -3.40 20.09 20.82
CA TYR A 460 -4.53 19.49 21.55
C TYR A 460 -5.65 19.04 20.62
N PHE A 461 -6.05 19.91 19.68
CA PHE A 461 -7.08 19.57 18.70
C PHE A 461 -6.67 18.35 17.85
N ARG A 462 -5.41 18.32 17.39
CA ARG A 462 -4.87 17.19 16.63
C ARG A 462 -4.95 15.89 17.43
N GLU A 463 -4.51 15.88 18.68
CA GLU A 463 -4.53 14.68 19.52
C GLU A 463 -5.97 14.24 19.86
N ALA A 464 -6.89 15.18 20.09
CA ALA A 464 -8.31 14.87 20.30
C ALA A 464 -8.93 14.20 19.06
N LEU A 465 -8.66 14.71 17.86
CA LEU A 465 -9.10 14.11 16.60
C LEU A 465 -8.51 12.71 16.40
N ILE A 466 -7.22 12.50 16.71
CA ILE A 466 -6.61 11.16 16.65
C ILE A 466 -7.32 10.22 17.64
N GLY A 467 -7.61 10.68 18.87
CA GLY A 467 -8.35 9.90 19.86
C GLY A 467 -9.74 9.47 19.36
N TYR A 468 -10.47 10.38 18.72
CA TYR A 468 -11.75 10.09 18.08
C TYR A 468 -11.63 9.03 16.96
N LEU A 469 -10.64 9.17 16.07
CA LEU A 469 -10.41 8.21 14.99
C LEU A 469 -10.03 6.82 15.52
N VAL A 470 -9.24 6.75 16.60
CA VAL A 470 -8.89 5.48 17.27
C VAL A 470 -10.12 4.82 17.89
N LEU A 471 -11.01 5.61 18.51
CA LEU A 471 -12.28 5.10 19.03
C LEU A 471 -13.13 4.51 17.91
N CYS A 472 -13.28 5.25 16.80
CA CYS A 472 -14.03 4.78 15.64
C CYS A 472 -13.44 3.50 15.05
N ALA A 473 -12.12 3.44 14.85
CA ALA A 473 -11.43 2.25 14.35
C ALA A 473 -11.64 1.04 15.29
N THR A 474 -11.64 1.26 16.60
CA THR A 474 -11.85 0.21 17.60
C THR A 474 -13.30 -0.31 17.55
N LEU A 475 -14.29 0.59 17.51
CA LEU A 475 -15.70 0.22 17.35
C LEU A 475 -15.94 -0.54 16.05
N GLN A 476 -15.34 -0.12 14.95
CA GLN A 476 -15.49 -0.78 13.67
C GLN A 476 -14.80 -2.15 13.64
N THR A 477 -13.62 -2.27 14.25
CA THR A 477 -12.93 -3.55 14.47
C THR A 477 -13.84 -4.51 15.25
N TRP A 478 -14.48 -4.03 16.31
CA TRP A 478 -15.41 -4.82 17.11
C TRP A 478 -16.60 -5.32 16.29
N MET A 479 -17.20 -4.48 15.45
CA MET A 479 -18.36 -4.83 14.64
C MET A 479 -18.03 -5.80 13.48
N GLU A 480 -16.97 -5.54 12.71
CA GLU A 480 -16.73 -6.23 11.43
C GLU A 480 -16.04 -7.60 11.57
N ASN A 481 -15.20 -7.79 12.58
CA ASN A 481 -14.40 -9.02 12.67
C ASN A 481 -15.27 -10.20 13.13
N LYS A 482 -15.31 -11.26 12.29
CA LYS A 482 -16.22 -12.40 12.43
C LYS A 482 -15.96 -13.26 13.67
N ILE A 483 -14.72 -13.32 14.14
CA ILE A 483 -14.35 -14.01 15.39
C ILE A 483 -15.04 -13.41 16.63
N ILE A 484 -15.38 -12.12 16.58
CA ILE A 484 -16.15 -11.47 17.64
C ILE A 484 -17.61 -11.85 17.41
N LEU A 485 -18.16 -12.61 18.36
CA LEU A 485 -19.52 -13.14 18.26
C LEU A 485 -20.54 -12.01 18.14
N LYS A 486 -21.58 -12.23 17.30
CA LYS A 486 -22.73 -11.33 17.21
C LYS A 486 -23.66 -11.45 18.43
N SER A 487 -23.75 -12.65 19.00
CA SER A 487 -24.62 -12.96 20.13
C SER A 487 -24.16 -14.20 20.89
N ILE A 488 -24.74 -14.43 22.07
CA ILE A 488 -24.61 -15.68 22.84
C ILE A 488 -26.02 -16.29 23.02
N PRO A 489 -26.24 -17.57 22.61
CA PRO A 489 -25.36 -18.37 21.76
C PRO A 489 -25.19 -17.74 20.36
N PRO A 490 -24.14 -18.10 19.60
CA PRO A 490 -23.94 -17.57 18.26
C PRO A 490 -25.02 -18.09 17.29
N PRO A 491 -25.42 -17.33 16.25
CA PRO A 491 -26.39 -17.82 15.28
C PRO A 491 -25.79 -18.95 14.43
N LEU A 492 -26.54 -20.04 14.23
CA LEU A 492 -26.18 -21.13 13.31
C LEU A 492 -26.85 -20.92 11.96
N LYS A 493 -26.10 -21.16 10.89
CA LYS A 493 -26.69 -21.29 9.56
C LYS A 493 -27.38 -22.66 9.44
N GLU A 494 -28.40 -22.72 8.60
CA GLU A 494 -29.06 -23.97 8.27
C GLU A 494 -28.05 -24.99 7.71
N GLY A 495 -28.05 -26.22 8.23
CA GLY A 495 -27.08 -27.25 7.88
C GLY A 495 -25.65 -27.02 8.40
N GLN A 496 -25.41 -26.02 9.26
CA GLN A 496 -24.09 -25.82 9.86
C GLN A 496 -23.80 -26.89 10.90
N GLU A 497 -22.88 -27.78 10.56
CA GLU A 497 -22.34 -28.74 11.53
C GLU A 497 -21.39 -28.05 12.51
N LEU A 498 -21.54 -28.40 13.79
CA LEU A 498 -20.65 -27.96 14.86
C LEU A 498 -19.77 -29.12 15.27
N ARG A 499 -18.50 -28.83 15.57
CA ARG A 499 -17.63 -29.81 16.23
C ARG A 499 -18.17 -30.15 17.61
N ALA A 500 -17.73 -31.27 18.19
CA ALA A 500 -18.18 -31.71 19.50
C ALA A 500 -17.96 -30.66 20.61
N ASP A 501 -16.82 -29.95 20.59
CA ASP A 501 -16.50 -28.86 21.53
C ASP A 501 -17.40 -27.63 21.33
N GLU A 502 -17.62 -27.21 20.07
CA GLU A 502 -18.50 -26.10 19.72
C GLU A 502 -19.97 -26.42 20.06
N ARG A 503 -20.38 -27.66 19.79
CA ARG A 503 -21.71 -28.18 20.06
C ARG A 503 -21.98 -28.16 21.56
N TRP A 504 -21.04 -28.67 22.35
CA TRP A 504 -21.11 -28.66 23.81
C TRP A 504 -21.25 -27.24 24.36
N TRP A 505 -20.40 -26.31 23.92
CA TRP A 505 -20.47 -24.90 24.35
C TRP A 505 -21.79 -24.24 23.95
N TYR A 506 -22.27 -24.49 22.73
CA TYR A 506 -23.56 -23.97 22.27
C TYR A 506 -24.71 -24.49 23.12
N ASP A 507 -24.76 -25.80 23.38
CA ASP A 507 -25.81 -26.42 24.19
C ASP A 507 -25.76 -25.91 25.63
N LEU A 508 -24.57 -25.76 26.20
CA LEU A 508 -24.39 -25.14 27.51
C LEU A 508 -24.96 -23.71 27.52
N ALA A 509 -24.56 -22.86 26.56
CA ALA A 509 -25.05 -21.49 26.46
C ALA A 509 -26.58 -21.43 26.30
N LYS A 510 -27.15 -22.28 25.44
CA LYS A 510 -28.60 -22.35 25.21
C LYS A 510 -29.36 -22.78 26.47
N ARG A 511 -28.84 -23.76 27.21
CA ARG A 511 -29.39 -24.23 28.49
C ARG A 511 -29.31 -23.13 29.55
N THR A 512 -28.16 -22.51 29.74
CA THR A 512 -27.94 -21.46 30.74
C THR A 512 -28.80 -20.21 30.47
N LEU A 513 -29.01 -19.86 29.21
CA LEU A 513 -29.79 -18.67 28.83
C LEU A 513 -31.29 -18.94 28.68
N GLY A 514 -31.76 -20.18 28.88
CA GLY A 514 -33.18 -20.52 28.76
C GLY A 514 -33.76 -20.17 27.38
N GLY A 515 -32.97 -20.33 26.31
CA GLY A 515 -33.36 -19.95 24.94
C GLY A 515 -33.27 -18.46 24.61
N ARG A 516 -32.90 -17.58 25.55
CA ARG A 516 -32.63 -16.16 25.28
C ARG A 516 -31.33 -16.01 24.49
N THR A 517 -31.30 -14.99 23.63
CA THR A 517 -30.11 -14.59 22.89
C THR A 517 -29.64 -13.24 23.40
N ILE A 518 -28.39 -13.15 23.85
CA ILE A 518 -27.77 -11.90 24.28
C ILE A 518 -27.03 -11.29 23.09
N PRO A 519 -27.47 -10.14 22.53
CA PRO A 519 -26.73 -9.47 21.47
C PRO A 519 -25.43 -8.89 22.02
N LEU A 520 -24.33 -9.15 21.31
CA LEU A 520 -22.99 -8.63 21.62
C LEU A 520 -22.55 -7.55 20.65
N LYS A 521 -23.29 -7.32 19.57
CA LYS A 521 -23.03 -6.26 18.59
C LYS A 521 -24.34 -5.53 18.32
N PRO A 522 -24.30 -4.21 18.04
CA PRO A 522 -25.48 -3.50 17.59
C PRO A 522 -25.95 -4.07 16.24
N GLU A 523 -27.26 -4.07 16.00
CA GLU A 523 -27.83 -4.55 14.72
C GLU A 523 -27.40 -3.68 13.54
N ARG A 524 -27.25 -2.37 13.78
CA ARG A 524 -26.78 -1.38 12.81
C ARG A 524 -25.64 -0.58 13.40
N SER A 525 -24.64 -0.29 12.58
CA SER A 525 -23.55 0.61 12.98
C SER A 525 -24.09 2.02 13.22
N PRO A 526 -23.67 2.72 14.29
CA PRO A 526 -24.05 4.12 14.51
C PRO A 526 -23.68 5.03 13.32
N GLU A 527 -24.52 6.02 12.99
CA GLU A 527 -24.33 6.88 11.80
C GLU A 527 -22.99 7.61 11.80
N PHE A 528 -22.60 8.21 12.94
CA PHE A 528 -21.30 8.92 13.05
C PHE A 528 -20.12 8.00 12.69
N LEU A 529 -20.23 6.72 13.05
CA LEU A 529 -19.20 5.72 12.80
C LEU A 529 -19.20 5.32 11.32
N GLN A 530 -20.38 5.16 10.73
CA GLN A 530 -20.51 4.91 9.29
C GLN A 530 -19.90 6.06 8.48
N TRP A 531 -20.18 7.32 8.82
CA TRP A 531 -19.61 8.46 8.09
C TRP A 531 -18.09 8.52 8.25
N THR A 532 -17.61 8.36 9.49
CA THR A 532 -16.17 8.45 9.80
C THR A 532 -15.35 7.35 9.17
N VAL A 533 -15.93 6.17 8.92
CA VAL A 533 -15.20 5.04 8.33
C VAL A 533 -15.42 4.94 6.83
N THR A 534 -16.65 5.15 6.36
CA THR A 534 -17.03 4.87 4.98
C THR A 534 -16.57 5.97 4.02
N TYR A 535 -16.70 7.27 4.36
CA TYR A 535 -16.19 8.35 3.50
C TYR A 535 -14.68 8.24 3.25
N PRO A 536 -13.82 8.04 4.28
CA PRO A 536 -12.38 7.92 4.07
C PRO A 536 -11.90 6.50 3.70
N ARG A 537 -12.82 5.53 3.53
CA ARG A 537 -12.50 4.12 3.20
C ARG A 537 -11.59 3.44 4.26
N THR A 538 -11.71 3.79 5.54
CA THR A 538 -10.82 3.33 6.63
C THR A 538 -11.38 2.13 7.40
N PHE A 539 -11.87 1.13 6.67
CA PHE A 539 -12.46 -0.08 7.25
C PHE A 539 -11.45 -0.90 8.07
N GLN A 540 -11.94 -1.66 9.06
CA GLN A 540 -11.14 -2.50 9.99
C GLN A 540 -11.63 -3.96 10.03
N GLY A 541 -12.28 -4.42 8.97
CA GLY A 541 -12.63 -5.83 8.80
C GLY A 541 -11.46 -6.58 8.14
N TRP A 542 -10.86 -7.55 8.85
CA TRP A 542 -9.67 -8.27 8.38
C TRP A 542 -9.94 -9.77 8.30
N GLY A 543 -9.73 -10.39 7.15
CA GLY A 543 -10.02 -11.82 6.98
C GLY A 543 -9.78 -12.32 5.57
N MET A 544 -8.57 -12.09 5.06
CA MET A 544 -8.18 -12.58 3.74
C MET A 544 -8.10 -14.10 3.76
N PHE A 545 -8.80 -14.75 2.84
CA PHE A 545 -8.96 -16.23 2.79
C PHE A 545 -9.56 -16.84 4.07
N ALA A 546 -10.41 -16.08 4.78
CA ALA A 546 -11.03 -16.50 6.03
C ALA A 546 -12.57 -16.62 5.92
N PRO A 547 -13.20 -17.61 6.60
CA PRO A 547 -12.58 -18.63 7.44
C PRO A 547 -11.92 -19.76 6.65
N ASN A 548 -12.27 -19.91 5.37
CA ASN A 548 -11.65 -20.81 4.40
C ASN A 548 -11.33 -20.01 3.12
N PRO A 549 -10.30 -20.39 2.34
CA PRO A 549 -10.12 -19.86 0.99
C PRO A 549 -11.31 -20.24 0.08
N ILE A 550 -11.41 -19.55 -1.05
CA ILE A 550 -12.33 -19.94 -2.12
C ILE A 550 -11.86 -21.27 -2.75
N ARG A 551 -12.82 -22.09 -3.18
CA ARG A 551 -12.61 -23.37 -3.91
C ARG A 551 -13.22 -23.36 -5.31
N GLU A 552 -13.89 -22.27 -5.64
CA GLU A 552 -14.50 -22.01 -6.94
C GLU A 552 -13.77 -20.77 -7.45
N ASP A 553 -13.11 -20.90 -8.60
CA ASP A 553 -12.52 -19.76 -9.30
C ASP A 553 -13.42 -19.34 -10.46
N GLY A 554 -13.06 -18.22 -11.10
CA GLY A 554 -13.66 -17.88 -12.36
C GLY A 554 -13.18 -16.56 -12.92
N VAL A 555 -13.59 -16.33 -14.15
CA VAL A 555 -13.27 -15.13 -14.93
C VAL A 555 -14.48 -14.61 -15.67
N LEU A 556 -14.41 -13.32 -15.98
CA LEU A 556 -15.31 -12.69 -16.90
C LEU A 556 -14.80 -12.94 -18.32
N ALA A 557 -15.61 -13.59 -19.14
CA ALA A 557 -15.35 -13.79 -20.57
C ALA A 557 -16.48 -13.18 -21.39
N VAL A 558 -16.15 -12.63 -22.56
CA VAL A 558 -17.15 -12.04 -23.47
C VAL A 558 -17.08 -12.75 -24.80
N ASP A 559 -18.18 -13.35 -25.22
CA ASP A 559 -18.37 -13.80 -26.59
C ASP A 559 -19.17 -12.75 -27.36
N ALA A 560 -18.50 -11.97 -28.21
CA ALA A 560 -19.13 -10.98 -29.07
C ALA A 560 -19.02 -11.39 -30.54
N LEU A 561 -20.16 -11.40 -31.23
CA LEU A 561 -20.24 -11.63 -32.66
C LEU A 561 -20.17 -10.30 -33.41
N THR A 562 -19.16 -10.17 -34.25
CA THR A 562 -18.94 -9.01 -35.13
C THR A 562 -19.77 -9.09 -36.40
N ILE A 563 -19.95 -7.96 -37.10
CA ILE A 563 -20.73 -7.86 -38.34
C ILE A 563 -20.13 -8.68 -39.49
N ASP A 564 -18.82 -8.95 -39.46
CA ASP A 564 -18.14 -9.83 -40.42
C ASP A 564 -18.05 -11.29 -39.97
N GLY A 565 -18.72 -11.66 -38.87
CA GLY A 565 -18.93 -13.04 -38.43
C GLY A 565 -17.87 -13.61 -37.50
N ARG A 566 -16.88 -12.82 -37.07
CA ARG A 566 -15.88 -13.26 -36.09
C ARG A 566 -16.44 -13.23 -34.66
N HIS A 567 -16.08 -14.24 -33.87
CA HIS A 567 -16.24 -14.24 -32.42
C HIS A 567 -14.99 -13.63 -31.77
N VAL A 568 -15.18 -12.63 -30.90
CA VAL A 568 -14.09 -11.92 -30.23
C VAL A 568 -14.49 -11.53 -28.82
N ASP A 569 -13.55 -11.56 -27.89
CA ASP A 569 -13.66 -10.94 -26.58
C ASP A 569 -13.20 -9.49 -26.66
N PRO A 570 -14.10 -8.48 -26.54
CA PRO A 570 -13.74 -7.08 -26.65
C PRO A 570 -12.88 -6.52 -25.50
N LEU A 571 -12.64 -7.31 -24.44
CA LEU A 571 -11.73 -6.96 -23.34
C LEU A 571 -10.28 -7.32 -23.65
N THR A 572 -10.05 -8.40 -24.43
CA THR A 572 -8.72 -8.95 -24.72
C THR A 572 -8.33 -8.81 -26.19
N GLY A 573 -9.29 -8.65 -27.10
CA GLY A 573 -9.11 -8.67 -28.55
C GLY A 573 -8.82 -10.07 -29.12
N ARG A 574 -8.99 -11.13 -28.33
CA ARG A 574 -8.76 -12.53 -28.72
C ARG A 574 -10.07 -13.28 -28.90
N ALA A 575 -10.03 -14.53 -29.35
CA ALA A 575 -11.20 -15.40 -29.32
C ALA A 575 -11.68 -15.56 -27.85
N PRO A 576 -13.01 -15.66 -27.63
CA PRO A 576 -13.55 -15.89 -26.30
C PRO A 576 -13.07 -17.23 -25.74
N ASP A 577 -12.63 -17.22 -24.48
CA ASP A 577 -12.27 -18.42 -23.75
C ASP A 577 -13.38 -18.76 -22.74
N LEU A 578 -14.06 -19.88 -22.97
CA LEU A 578 -15.16 -20.37 -22.15
C LEU A 578 -14.78 -21.68 -21.42
N ASN A 579 -13.50 -22.02 -21.40
CA ASN A 579 -12.99 -23.24 -20.79
C ASN A 579 -11.79 -22.95 -19.87
N LEU A 580 -11.99 -23.03 -18.56
CA LEU A 580 -10.92 -22.83 -17.60
C LEU A 580 -10.13 -24.11 -17.28
N LEU A 581 -10.51 -25.26 -17.86
CA LEU A 581 -9.90 -26.54 -17.50
C LEU A 581 -8.41 -26.65 -17.87
N ASP A 582 -7.96 -25.83 -18.81
CA ASP A 582 -6.58 -25.71 -19.27
C ASP A 582 -5.93 -24.37 -18.87
N SER A 583 -6.58 -23.58 -18.01
CA SER A 583 -6.02 -22.30 -17.57
C SER A 583 -4.73 -22.50 -16.75
N ARG A 584 -3.73 -21.68 -17.07
CA ARG A 584 -2.45 -21.58 -16.35
C ARG A 584 -2.24 -20.17 -15.81
N GLY A 585 -3.34 -19.49 -15.50
CA GLY A 585 -3.38 -18.10 -15.16
C GLY A 585 -3.77 -17.21 -16.34
N GLU A 586 -4.69 -16.30 -16.06
CA GLU A 586 -5.43 -15.53 -17.07
C GLU A 586 -4.62 -14.37 -17.67
N GLY A 587 -3.49 -14.03 -17.05
CA GLY A 587 -2.60 -12.96 -17.51
C GLY A 587 -3.16 -11.54 -17.39
N LEU A 588 -4.47 -11.36 -17.13
CA LEU A 588 -5.13 -10.06 -16.97
C LEU A 588 -4.62 -9.27 -15.75
N SER A 589 -4.67 -7.95 -15.83
CA SER A 589 -4.32 -7.09 -14.70
C SER A 589 -5.23 -7.37 -13.51
N GLN A 590 -4.69 -7.19 -12.30
CA GLN A 590 -5.47 -7.41 -11.08
C GLN A 590 -6.76 -6.57 -11.09
N LEU A 591 -6.75 -5.34 -11.61
CA LEU A 591 -7.92 -4.47 -11.67
C LEU A 591 -9.06 -5.05 -12.52
N ARG A 592 -8.73 -5.60 -13.69
CA ARG A 592 -9.72 -6.23 -14.59
C ARG A 592 -10.34 -7.47 -13.97
N GLN A 593 -9.50 -8.29 -13.34
CA GLN A 593 -9.92 -9.50 -12.64
C GLN A 593 -10.83 -9.20 -11.46
N ASP A 594 -10.47 -8.19 -10.69
CA ASP A 594 -11.24 -7.68 -9.58
C ASP A 594 -12.58 -7.11 -10.05
N TYR A 595 -12.59 -6.28 -11.10
CA TYR A 595 -13.82 -5.79 -11.72
C TYR A 595 -14.73 -6.93 -12.18
N GLY A 596 -14.18 -7.91 -12.91
CA GLY A 596 -14.88 -9.12 -13.35
C GLY A 596 -15.48 -9.91 -12.18
N ASN A 597 -14.73 -10.04 -11.08
CA ASN A 597 -15.22 -10.68 -9.86
C ASN A 597 -16.40 -9.95 -9.22
N ARG A 598 -16.44 -8.61 -9.27
CA ARG A 598 -17.52 -7.84 -8.65
C ARG A 598 -18.73 -7.76 -9.57
N ILE A 599 -18.56 -7.57 -10.88
CA ILE A 599 -19.68 -7.36 -11.80
C ILE A 599 -20.59 -8.59 -11.95
N ARG A 600 -20.04 -9.80 -11.71
CA ARG A 600 -20.84 -11.04 -11.67
C ARG A 600 -21.86 -11.10 -10.54
N LEU A 601 -21.66 -10.35 -9.45
CA LEU A 601 -22.52 -10.45 -8.27
C LEU A 601 -23.88 -9.82 -8.57
N ASP A 602 -24.95 -10.41 -8.05
CA ASP A 602 -26.31 -9.96 -8.36
C ASP A 602 -26.59 -8.56 -7.81
N ARG A 603 -26.03 -8.23 -6.65
CA ARG A 603 -26.08 -6.85 -6.11
C ARG A 603 -25.49 -5.79 -7.04
N ASN A 604 -24.65 -6.19 -7.99
CA ASN A 604 -24.01 -5.32 -8.98
C ASN A 604 -24.66 -5.45 -10.37
N GLU A 605 -25.76 -6.20 -10.52
CA GLU A 605 -26.54 -6.28 -11.75
C GLU A 605 -26.87 -4.91 -12.34
N PRO A 606 -27.23 -3.87 -11.56
CA PRO A 606 -27.48 -2.54 -12.13
C PRO A 606 -26.30 -1.98 -12.94
N TYR A 607 -25.05 -2.36 -12.68
CA TYR A 607 -23.89 -1.85 -13.42
C TYR A 607 -23.63 -2.59 -14.74
N ARG A 608 -24.33 -3.70 -14.99
CA ARG A 608 -24.11 -4.55 -16.18
C ARG A 608 -24.52 -3.85 -17.50
N ASP A 609 -25.48 -2.93 -17.46
CA ASP A 609 -25.86 -2.13 -18.63
C ASP A 609 -24.72 -1.20 -19.09
N GLN A 610 -24.08 -0.49 -18.16
CA GLN A 610 -22.92 0.36 -18.47
C GLN A 610 -21.76 -0.48 -19.03
N PHE A 611 -21.57 -1.69 -18.50
CA PHE A 611 -20.59 -2.62 -19.03
C PHE A 611 -20.92 -3.06 -20.47
N ARG A 612 -22.18 -3.42 -20.78
CA ARG A 612 -22.62 -3.72 -22.14
C ARG A 612 -22.38 -2.53 -23.08
N ASP A 613 -22.72 -1.32 -22.66
CA ASP A 613 -22.57 -0.13 -23.50
C ASP A 613 -21.09 0.22 -23.76
N TYR A 614 -20.21 -0.09 -22.81
CA TYR A 614 -18.75 -0.10 -23.04
C TYR A 614 -18.34 -1.14 -24.10
N LEU A 615 -18.88 -2.36 -24.06
CA LEU A 615 -18.59 -3.39 -25.06
C LEU A 615 -19.06 -2.97 -26.46
N LEU A 616 -20.26 -2.40 -26.58
CA LEU A 616 -20.82 -1.93 -27.86
C LEU A 616 -19.98 -0.84 -28.53
N ARG A 617 -19.16 -0.10 -27.77
CA ARG A 617 -18.19 0.88 -28.30
C ARG A 617 -16.89 0.25 -28.83
N TYR A 618 -16.80 -1.08 -28.93
CA TYR A 618 -15.64 -1.79 -29.47
C TYR A 618 -15.14 -1.27 -30.83
N PRO A 619 -16.00 -0.97 -31.83
CA PRO A 619 -15.55 -0.45 -33.13
C PRO A 619 -14.88 0.91 -33.04
N SER A 620 -15.34 1.74 -32.10
CA SER A 620 -14.74 3.05 -31.83
C SER A 620 -13.37 2.91 -31.17
N ARG A 621 -13.18 1.89 -30.31
CA ARG A 621 -11.90 1.59 -29.65
C ARG A 621 -10.88 1.00 -30.64
N THR A 622 -11.30 0.12 -31.55
CA THR A 622 -10.41 -0.50 -32.56
C THR A 622 -10.24 0.35 -33.81
N LYS A 623 -11.11 1.35 -34.02
CA LYS A 623 -11.20 2.16 -35.24
C LYS A 623 -11.43 1.33 -36.50
N ASN A 624 -12.10 0.19 -36.35
CA ASN A 624 -12.41 -0.73 -37.44
C ASN A 624 -13.93 -0.94 -37.52
N PRO A 625 -14.58 -0.51 -38.61
CA PRO A 625 -16.02 -0.70 -38.80
C PRO A 625 -16.44 -2.18 -38.79
N LYS A 626 -15.57 -3.10 -39.19
CA LYS A 626 -15.85 -4.55 -39.17
C LYS A 626 -15.97 -5.13 -37.77
N ASP A 627 -15.55 -4.40 -36.74
CA ASP A 627 -15.69 -4.82 -35.35
C ASP A 627 -17.06 -4.45 -34.76
N GLU A 628 -18.00 -3.95 -35.58
CA GLU A 628 -19.38 -3.68 -35.15
C GLU A 628 -20.03 -4.94 -34.58
N LEU A 629 -20.53 -4.86 -33.35
CA LEU A 629 -21.08 -6.01 -32.63
C LEU A 629 -22.57 -6.18 -32.94
N ILE A 630 -22.95 -7.38 -33.37
CA ILE A 630 -24.35 -7.75 -33.65
C ILE A 630 -24.96 -8.63 -32.55
N ALA A 631 -24.12 -9.32 -31.76
CA ALA A 631 -24.53 -10.06 -30.58
C ALA A 631 -23.43 -10.01 -29.51
N ILE A 632 -23.84 -10.03 -28.24
CA ILE A 632 -22.94 -10.08 -27.08
C ILE A 632 -23.52 -11.05 -26.06
N ASP A 633 -22.73 -12.02 -25.64
CA ASP A 633 -22.98 -12.86 -24.46
C ASP A 633 -21.80 -12.72 -23.50
N VAL A 634 -22.07 -12.25 -22.28
CA VAL A 634 -21.06 -12.11 -21.23
C VAL A 634 -21.26 -13.25 -20.25
N TYR A 635 -20.18 -13.98 -19.98
CA TYR A 635 -20.16 -15.12 -19.09
C TYR A 635 -19.33 -14.83 -17.85
N TRP A 636 -19.82 -15.33 -16.72
CA TRP A 636 -18.94 -15.74 -15.64
C TRP A 636 -18.57 -17.20 -15.88
N VAL A 637 -17.36 -17.43 -16.38
CA VAL A 637 -16.82 -18.78 -16.57
C VAL A 637 -16.20 -19.19 -15.25
N ARG A 638 -16.62 -20.33 -14.71
CA ARG A 638 -16.20 -20.81 -13.39
C ARG A 638 -15.84 -22.27 -13.43
N ASP A 639 -14.98 -22.67 -12.51
CA ASP A 639 -14.58 -24.04 -12.30
C ASP A 639 -14.43 -24.32 -10.79
N GLU A 640 -14.25 -25.60 -10.47
CA GLU A 640 -13.90 -26.05 -9.12
C GLU A 640 -12.42 -26.36 -9.07
N CYS A 641 -11.71 -25.72 -8.13
CA CYS A 641 -10.30 -25.97 -7.90
C CYS A 641 -10.09 -27.46 -7.56
N PRO A 642 -9.03 -28.11 -8.07
CA PRO A 642 -8.77 -29.51 -7.79
C PRO A 642 -8.64 -29.77 -6.29
N ALA A 643 -9.09 -30.94 -5.83
CA ALA A 643 -8.83 -31.39 -4.47
C ALA A 643 -7.31 -31.61 -4.25
N PRO A 644 -6.80 -31.51 -3.01
CA PRO A 644 -5.42 -31.85 -2.70
C PRO A 644 -5.04 -33.23 -3.24
N GLY A 645 -3.98 -33.28 -4.05
CA GLY A 645 -3.54 -34.50 -4.76
C GLY A 645 -4.06 -34.66 -6.18
N GLN A 646 -4.93 -33.76 -6.62
CA GLN A 646 -5.31 -33.59 -8.01
C GLN A 646 -4.73 -32.29 -8.55
N THR A 647 -4.56 -32.22 -9.87
CA THR A 647 -4.00 -31.04 -10.56
C THR A 647 -4.95 -30.44 -11.58
N LYS A 648 -6.00 -31.18 -11.98
CA LYS A 648 -6.96 -30.73 -12.98
C LYS A 648 -8.19 -30.14 -12.30
N PRO A 649 -8.55 -28.88 -12.56
CA PRO A 649 -9.84 -28.35 -12.14
C PRO A 649 -10.99 -29.15 -12.77
N GLN A 650 -12.19 -28.97 -12.23
CA GLN A 650 -13.38 -29.70 -12.66
C GLN A 650 -14.57 -28.75 -12.80
N ASN A 651 -15.69 -29.27 -13.31
CA ASN A 651 -16.97 -28.56 -13.29
C ASN A 651 -16.95 -27.19 -13.98
N ASN A 652 -16.24 -27.06 -15.11
CA ASN A 652 -16.27 -25.84 -15.92
C ASN A 652 -17.69 -25.51 -16.38
N GLU A 653 -18.15 -24.31 -16.05
CA GLU A 653 -19.46 -23.81 -16.41
C GLU A 653 -19.35 -22.35 -16.86
N ALA A 654 -19.88 -22.05 -18.04
CA ALA A 654 -20.06 -20.68 -18.51
C ALA A 654 -21.47 -20.19 -18.14
N VAL A 655 -21.57 -19.32 -17.14
CA VAL A 655 -22.85 -18.77 -16.66
C VAL A 655 -23.13 -17.44 -17.36
N PRO A 656 -24.13 -17.35 -18.26
CA PRO A 656 -24.45 -16.09 -18.94
C PRO A 656 -25.05 -15.09 -17.95
N ILE A 657 -24.43 -13.92 -17.84
CA ILE A 657 -24.88 -12.81 -16.97
C ILE A 657 -25.41 -11.60 -17.74
N ILE A 658 -25.06 -11.49 -19.03
CA ILE A 658 -25.62 -10.52 -19.98
C ILE A 658 -25.81 -11.26 -21.32
N SER A 659 -26.96 -11.06 -21.97
CA SER A 659 -27.19 -11.49 -23.34
C SER A 659 -27.89 -10.38 -24.11
N TRP A 660 -27.32 -9.96 -25.23
CA TRP A 660 -27.80 -8.85 -26.06
C TRP A 660 -27.69 -9.18 -27.54
N ARG A 661 -28.66 -8.70 -28.33
CA ARG A 661 -28.71 -8.84 -29.79
C ARG A 661 -29.06 -7.49 -30.41
N LYS A 662 -28.45 -7.16 -31.54
CA LYS A 662 -28.71 -5.92 -32.27
C LYS A 662 -30.14 -5.90 -32.80
N ALA A 663 -30.94 -4.96 -32.30
CA ALA A 663 -32.32 -4.79 -32.73
C ALA A 663 -32.39 -4.43 -34.23
N GLY A 664 -33.29 -5.07 -34.97
CA GLY A 664 -33.54 -4.77 -36.38
C GLY A 664 -32.43 -5.18 -37.35
N TYR A 665 -31.40 -5.91 -36.90
CA TYR A 665 -30.35 -6.41 -37.79
C TYR A 665 -30.92 -7.41 -38.80
N LYS A 666 -30.60 -7.18 -40.08
CA LYS A 666 -30.88 -8.08 -41.20
C LYS A 666 -29.52 -8.42 -41.84
N PRO A 667 -29.14 -9.70 -41.91
CA PRO A 667 -27.86 -10.07 -42.52
C PRO A 667 -27.87 -9.71 -44.01
N GLU A 668 -26.78 -9.09 -44.48
CA GLU A 668 -26.51 -8.98 -45.92
C GLU A 668 -26.27 -10.38 -46.51
N ALA A 669 -26.30 -10.51 -47.84
CA ALA A 669 -26.08 -11.81 -48.49
C ALA A 669 -24.70 -12.38 -48.09
N GLY A 670 -24.70 -13.51 -47.38
CA GLY A 670 -23.49 -14.14 -46.83
C GLY A 670 -23.03 -13.63 -45.46
N GLY A 671 -23.77 -12.71 -44.84
CA GLY A 671 -23.50 -12.20 -43.49
C GLY A 671 -23.95 -13.17 -42.38
N PRO A 672 -23.38 -13.05 -41.17
CA PRO A 672 -23.69 -13.94 -40.04
C PRO A 672 -25.14 -13.76 -39.56
N ALA A 673 -25.82 -14.87 -39.26
CA ALA A 673 -27.14 -14.86 -38.65
C ALA A 673 -27.06 -14.48 -37.16
N LEU A 674 -28.13 -13.88 -36.62
CA LEU A 674 -28.20 -13.60 -35.18
C LEU A 674 -28.38 -14.90 -34.38
N PRO A 675 -27.51 -15.19 -33.40
CA PRO A 675 -27.72 -16.31 -32.51
C PRO A 675 -28.93 -16.07 -31.59
N PRO A 676 -29.60 -17.13 -31.10
CA PRO A 676 -30.69 -16.99 -30.14
C PRO A 676 -30.21 -16.33 -28.85
N LYS A 677 -31.06 -15.53 -28.19
CA LYS A 677 -30.75 -14.88 -26.92
C LYS A 677 -30.67 -15.92 -25.79
N LEU A 678 -29.67 -15.81 -24.93
CA LEU A 678 -29.47 -16.71 -23.80
C LEU A 678 -30.29 -16.27 -22.58
N THR A 679 -30.76 -17.24 -21.80
CA THR A 679 -31.36 -17.00 -20.49
C THR A 679 -30.25 -16.69 -19.47
N THR A 680 -30.20 -15.45 -18.98
CA THR A 680 -29.24 -15.04 -17.96
C THR A 680 -29.56 -15.66 -16.60
N ARG A 681 -28.53 -15.99 -15.82
CA ARG A 681 -28.68 -16.61 -14.49
C ARG A 681 -27.73 -15.97 -13.47
N SER A 682 -28.03 -16.16 -12.18
CA SER A 682 -27.15 -15.72 -11.09
C SER A 682 -25.83 -16.48 -11.15
N ALA A 683 -24.73 -15.73 -11.08
CA ALA A 683 -23.37 -16.27 -10.95
C ALA A 683 -22.85 -16.22 -9.51
N GLU A 684 -23.70 -15.91 -8.52
CA GLU A 684 -23.27 -15.76 -7.12
C GLU A 684 -23.20 -17.09 -6.37
N LYS A 685 -24.12 -18.02 -6.66
CA LYS A 685 -24.12 -19.37 -6.08
C LYS A 685 -24.33 -20.41 -7.18
N PRO A 686 -23.68 -21.58 -7.09
CA PRO A 686 -24.08 -22.72 -7.89
C PRO A 686 -25.56 -23.00 -7.66
N GLU A 687 -26.34 -23.24 -8.73
CA GLU A 687 -27.67 -23.80 -8.55
C GLU A 687 -27.50 -25.05 -7.70
N SER A 688 -28.17 -25.09 -6.53
CA SER A 688 -28.17 -26.29 -5.71
C SER A 688 -28.64 -27.41 -6.63
N LYS A 689 -27.75 -28.37 -6.93
CA LYS A 689 -28.17 -29.61 -7.59
C LYS A 689 -29.40 -30.06 -6.83
N LYS A 690 -30.59 -29.94 -7.44
CA LYS A 690 -31.82 -30.48 -6.88
C LYS A 690 -31.45 -31.90 -6.49
N LYS A 691 -31.44 -32.20 -5.19
CA LYS A 691 -31.24 -33.55 -4.68
C LYS A 691 -32.25 -34.40 -5.45
N ARG A 692 -31.76 -35.20 -6.39
CA ARG A 692 -32.50 -36.33 -6.94
C ARG A 692 -32.31 -37.49 -5.99
#